data_AF-A0A0S9QPQ7-F1
#
_entry.id   AF-A0A0S9QPQ7-F1
#
_cell.length_a   1.000
_cell.length_b   1.000
_cell.length_c   1.000
_cell.angle_alpha   90.00
_cell.angle_beta   90.00
_cell.angle_gamma   90.00
#
_symmetry.space_group_name_H-M   'P 1'
#
loop_
_entity.id
_entity.type
_entity.pdbx_description
1 polymer ?
#
loop_
_entity_poly.entity_id
_entity_poly.type
_entity_poly.pdbx_seq_one_letter_code
_entity_poly.pdbx_strand_id
1 'polypeptide(L)'
;MSALLVSIAGAAYADNLVVDGDALVTGTQAEIDFGTVACGATATEQVAIYVQRVGQGQVFQGGALVDVTATTSAPLSVSGPIDGAEDIKLPSNWTTTYPNNTLSTDGVAATVRLTAGTTAGSFSRSIEFSGAGAALQEKPQDPASMTRSVTVTARWTVSDCQTPTTTTVACPTSVPYSGSAVTPCEATVTGANNFSESVPVTYTANTNVGTVTASAQFAGTAAHKPSSGSTDFTITKASSTTTLACPASVAFTGSALTPCTAAVSGPGLSTSVTPRYTDNTNSGTATASAAFAGDANHTGSADTKTFEIDPAQATCDISGFTGDYDGNPHGAKGSCTGLGGADVSHGLVRGASFTDVPGGIADWSFALPNYASQSGSVGVAIDQAASSIALVCSDTVYNAKPQETCTATVTGAGVLSEDVDVEYTANTGAGTATAKAAYGGDTNHKASAASTTFRIAKAPTSTEVTCTGPNTYTAGALTPCTARITAAYGLNETATPSYVNNTNAGTASASYTYAGDANHEPSSDSMTFTVDKASSSITLSCPVSVVFTGDAHEPCTAVVSAVGLVDFTIDVVHTDNTDAGNATATAAWAGDPNHVGSSANGGFEIRKAPSEVVVSCPTTPIPFTGSPIEPCSASVTGAGGLDQPVSPVTYSDNTLAGTATASATYAGDANHLAGGGSASFTIEAWKLNGFYKPVDMGTAVLNIVKGGSTVPLKFMVLAGTTEVTELAKLGADFVVKGASCDPADPTSDDLLTTTGNTTLRYDATTHQWIQNWQTPKTAGKCYTVVLKTADGSTLKAQFKTK
;
A
#
# COMPACT_ATOMS: atom_id res chain seq x y z
N MET A 1 -98.20 87.15 -54.52
CA MET A 1 -98.99 87.96 -55.47
C MET A 1 -98.24 89.25 -55.69
N SER A 2 -98.06 89.70 -56.93
CA SER A 2 -97.44 91.01 -57.24
C SER A 2 -98.53 92.05 -57.55
N ALA A 3 -98.20 93.33 -57.38
CA ALA A 3 -99.18 94.42 -57.40
C ALA A 3 -99.60 94.88 -58.82
N LEU A 4 -100.79 95.49 -58.90
CA LEU A 4 -101.15 96.50 -59.90
C LEU A 4 -102.18 97.50 -59.31
N LEU A 5 -102.51 98.58 -60.02
CA LEU A 5 -102.94 99.86 -59.43
C LEU A 5 -103.87 100.65 -60.41
N VAL A 6 -104.63 101.64 -59.88
CA VAL A 6 -105.36 102.76 -60.57
C VAL A 6 -106.85 102.54 -60.94
N SER A 7 -107.63 103.65 -60.96
CA SER A 7 -109.06 103.85 -61.33
C SER A 7 -109.23 104.39 -62.79
N ILE A 8 -110.25 105.08 -63.35
CA ILE A 8 -111.34 106.05 -63.01
C ILE A 8 -112.35 106.11 -64.22
N ALA A 9 -113.47 106.85 -64.30
CA ALA A 9 -114.58 107.25 -63.38
C ALA A 9 -115.60 108.17 -64.14
N GLY A 10 -116.91 108.11 -63.84
CA GLY A 10 -117.98 108.98 -64.41
C GLY A 10 -119.37 108.31 -64.34
N ALA A 11 -120.55 108.94 -64.11
CA ALA A 11 -121.12 110.27 -64.46
C ALA A 11 -121.70 110.36 -65.89
N ALA A 12 -122.86 110.98 -66.18
CA ALA A 12 -124.00 111.51 -65.39
C ALA A 12 -125.18 111.91 -66.33
N TYR A 13 -126.26 112.52 -65.77
CA TYR A 13 -127.27 113.46 -66.35
C TYR A 13 -128.78 113.10 -66.28
N ALA A 14 -129.59 114.17 -66.34
CA ALA A 14 -131.04 114.27 -66.12
C ALA A 14 -131.82 114.21 -67.48
N ASP A 15 -133.08 114.62 -67.67
CA ASP A 15 -133.90 115.68 -67.05
C ASP A 15 -135.42 115.51 -67.36
N ASN A 16 -136.25 116.26 -66.64
CA ASN A 16 -137.62 116.73 -66.96
C ASN A 16 -138.64 115.79 -67.66
N LEU A 17 -139.81 115.60 -67.02
CA LEU A 17 -141.01 116.34 -67.44
C LEU A 17 -142.09 116.43 -66.33
N VAL A 18 -142.93 117.46 -66.42
CA VAL A 18 -144.03 117.75 -65.48
C VAL A 18 -145.20 116.79 -65.65
N VAL A 19 -145.72 116.24 -64.55
CA VAL A 19 -147.03 115.59 -64.48
C VAL A 19 -147.98 116.44 -63.64
N ASP A 20 -148.61 117.42 -64.29
CA ASP A 20 -149.93 117.89 -63.89
C ASP A 20 -150.95 116.87 -64.46
N GLY A 21 -151.66 116.17 -63.58
CA GLY A 21 -152.56 115.07 -63.96
C GLY A 21 -152.61 113.96 -62.92
N ASP A 22 -153.44 112.94 -63.13
CA ASP A 22 -153.53 111.81 -62.18
C ASP A 22 -152.21 111.04 -62.08
N ALA A 23 -151.91 110.48 -60.91
CA ALA A 23 -150.76 109.61 -60.65
C ALA A 23 -151.21 108.22 -60.17
N LEU A 24 -150.33 107.21 -60.30
CA LEU A 24 -150.45 105.94 -59.60
C LEU A 24 -149.42 105.94 -58.46
N VAL A 25 -149.81 105.50 -57.27
CA VAL A 25 -148.97 105.49 -56.07
C VAL A 25 -149.16 104.20 -55.28
N THR A 26 -148.11 103.75 -54.57
CA THR A 26 -148.29 102.78 -53.48
C THR A 26 -148.82 103.50 -52.24
N GLY A 27 -149.35 102.74 -51.26
CA GLY A 27 -149.89 103.30 -50.01
C GLY A 27 -148.82 103.96 -49.12
N THR A 28 -148.25 103.19 -48.18
CA THR A 28 -147.19 103.66 -47.27
C THR A 28 -145.82 103.00 -47.54
N GLN A 29 -145.74 102.08 -48.51
CA GLN A 29 -144.60 101.20 -48.72
C GLN A 29 -143.82 101.59 -49.98
N ALA A 30 -142.55 101.96 -49.78
CA ALA A 30 -141.57 102.17 -50.84
C ALA A 30 -140.57 100.99 -50.99
N GLU A 31 -140.49 100.10 -49.99
CA GLU A 31 -139.52 99.01 -49.93
C GLU A 31 -140.02 97.83 -49.08
N ILE A 32 -139.41 96.66 -49.29
CA ILE A 32 -139.64 95.35 -48.66
C ILE A 32 -138.28 94.81 -48.15
N ASP A 33 -138.24 93.98 -47.11
CA ASP A 33 -137.01 93.28 -46.68
C ASP A 33 -137.35 91.87 -46.17
N PHE A 34 -136.52 90.87 -46.51
CA PHE A 34 -136.67 89.48 -46.09
C PHE A 34 -135.60 89.01 -45.09
N GLY A 35 -134.59 89.82 -44.77
CA GLY A 35 -133.56 89.50 -43.77
C GLY A 35 -132.64 88.32 -44.14
N THR A 36 -132.18 87.57 -43.14
CA THR A 36 -131.24 86.45 -43.32
C THR A 36 -131.95 85.12 -43.46
N VAL A 37 -131.62 84.39 -44.52
CA VAL A 37 -132.27 83.15 -44.96
C VAL A 37 -131.22 82.03 -45.02
N ALA A 38 -131.56 80.84 -44.54
CA ALA A 38 -130.66 79.69 -44.62
C ALA A 38 -130.38 79.28 -46.08
N CYS A 39 -129.22 78.65 -46.30
CA CYS A 39 -128.77 78.13 -47.59
C CYS A 39 -129.88 77.29 -48.28
N GLY A 40 -130.56 77.88 -49.28
CA GLY A 40 -131.66 77.25 -50.05
C GLY A 40 -133.13 77.49 -49.61
N ALA A 41 -133.46 78.43 -48.71
CA ALA A 41 -134.84 78.64 -48.20
C ALA A 41 -135.64 79.82 -48.87
N THR A 42 -136.92 80.05 -48.48
CA THR A 42 -137.88 81.00 -49.14
C THR A 42 -138.66 81.90 -48.18
N ALA A 43 -139.13 83.09 -48.61
CA ALA A 43 -139.91 84.07 -47.81
C ALA A 43 -140.94 84.90 -48.64
N THR A 44 -141.88 85.66 -48.02
CA THR A 44 -143.03 86.36 -48.66
C THR A 44 -143.51 87.64 -47.94
N GLU A 45 -144.00 88.66 -48.67
CA GLU A 45 -144.50 89.98 -48.17
C GLU A 45 -145.63 90.61 -49.04
N GLN A 46 -146.25 91.75 -48.67
CA GLN A 46 -147.35 92.43 -49.43
C GLN A 46 -147.23 93.95 -49.64
N VAL A 47 -147.87 94.50 -50.69
CA VAL A 47 -147.93 95.93 -51.11
C VAL A 47 -149.35 96.34 -51.59
N ALA A 48 -149.78 97.59 -51.36
CA ALA A 48 -151.05 98.15 -51.85
C ALA A 48 -150.88 99.42 -52.73
N ILE A 49 -151.79 99.62 -53.70
CA ILE A 49 -151.67 100.55 -54.85
C ILE A 49 -152.99 101.32 -55.08
N TYR A 50 -152.88 102.62 -55.38
CA TYR A 50 -153.98 103.58 -55.52
C TYR A 50 -153.75 104.56 -56.68
N VAL A 51 -154.82 105.20 -57.17
CA VAL A 51 -154.72 106.39 -58.05
C VAL A 51 -154.79 107.65 -57.18
N GLN A 52 -154.09 108.72 -57.57
CA GLN A 52 -154.11 110.00 -56.85
C GLN A 52 -154.40 111.18 -57.80
N ARG A 53 -155.37 112.02 -57.44
CA ARG A 53 -155.65 113.31 -58.08
C ARG A 53 -154.45 114.22 -57.85
N VAL A 54 -153.69 114.52 -58.90
CA VAL A 54 -152.67 115.59 -58.87
C VAL A 54 -152.96 116.63 -59.96
N GLY A 55 -152.69 117.90 -59.67
CA GLY A 55 -152.64 118.99 -60.64
C GLY A 55 -153.96 119.38 -61.34
N GLN A 56 -153.81 120.19 -62.39
CA GLN A 56 -154.90 120.66 -63.29
C GLN A 56 -154.77 120.11 -64.73
N GLY A 57 -153.83 119.20 -64.97
CA GLY A 57 -153.57 118.62 -66.29
C GLY A 57 -154.39 117.37 -66.58
N GLN A 58 -153.79 116.34 -67.19
CA GLN A 58 -154.55 115.19 -67.68
C GLN A 58 -155.13 114.34 -66.55
N VAL A 59 -156.47 114.34 -66.46
CA VAL A 59 -157.23 113.58 -65.47
C VAL A 59 -157.87 112.34 -66.10
N PHE A 60 -157.94 111.23 -65.36
CA PHE A 60 -158.82 110.11 -65.70
C PHE A 60 -160.29 110.58 -65.68
N GLN A 61 -161.14 109.95 -66.50
CA GLN A 61 -162.55 110.34 -66.63
C GLN A 61 -163.34 110.03 -65.35
N GLY A 62 -164.32 110.88 -65.03
CA GLY A 62 -165.26 110.64 -63.92
C GLY A 62 -166.01 109.32 -64.09
N GLY A 63 -165.85 108.40 -63.13
CA GLY A 63 -166.39 107.05 -63.21
C GLY A 63 -165.54 106.04 -63.99
N ALA A 64 -164.32 106.42 -64.42
CA ALA A 64 -163.40 105.51 -65.09
C ALA A 64 -162.90 104.40 -64.15
N LEU A 65 -162.41 103.36 -64.81
CA LEU A 65 -161.75 102.20 -64.26
C LEU A 65 -160.27 102.25 -64.65
N VAL A 66 -159.37 101.82 -63.75
CA VAL A 66 -157.92 101.85 -63.97
C VAL A 66 -157.30 100.47 -63.69
N ASP A 67 -156.94 99.77 -64.77
CA ASP A 67 -156.29 98.45 -64.79
C ASP A 67 -154.86 98.53 -64.25
N VAL A 68 -154.56 97.85 -63.13
CA VAL A 68 -153.20 97.80 -62.56
C VAL A 68 -152.53 96.45 -62.85
N THR A 69 -151.25 96.48 -63.20
CA THR A 69 -150.38 95.34 -63.55
C THR A 69 -149.01 95.44 -62.84
N ALA A 70 -148.22 94.37 -62.81
CA ALA A 70 -146.92 94.33 -62.11
C ALA A 70 -145.81 93.55 -62.84
N THR A 71 -144.55 93.96 -62.66
CA THR A 71 -143.37 93.35 -63.30
C THR A 71 -142.18 93.20 -62.33
N THR A 72 -141.52 92.03 -62.29
CA THR A 72 -140.26 91.80 -61.56
C THR A 72 -139.42 90.65 -62.16
N SER A 73 -138.33 90.25 -61.51
CA SER A 73 -137.42 89.17 -61.97
C SER A 73 -136.88 88.29 -60.84
N ALA A 74 -136.60 87.02 -61.17
CA ALA A 74 -136.12 86.01 -60.23
C ALA A 74 -134.85 86.43 -59.46
N PRO A 75 -134.74 86.17 -58.15
CA PRO A 75 -135.58 85.25 -57.38
C PRO A 75 -136.86 85.87 -56.77
N LEU A 76 -137.25 87.08 -57.18
CA LEU A 76 -138.55 87.66 -56.83
C LEU A 76 -139.66 87.22 -57.80
N SER A 77 -140.90 87.24 -57.30
CA SER A 77 -142.15 87.02 -58.05
C SER A 77 -143.29 87.77 -57.37
N VAL A 78 -144.33 88.16 -58.12
CA VAL A 78 -145.49 88.95 -57.64
C VAL A 78 -146.81 88.24 -58.00
N SER A 79 -147.83 88.33 -57.14
CA SER A 79 -149.19 87.84 -57.41
C SER A 79 -150.28 88.59 -56.62
N GLY A 80 -151.45 88.79 -57.22
CA GLY A 80 -152.61 89.49 -56.62
C GLY A 80 -153.67 89.84 -57.69
N PRO A 81 -154.77 90.53 -57.33
CA PRO A 81 -155.79 91.07 -58.26
C PRO A 81 -155.30 92.20 -59.20
N ILE A 82 -154.08 92.07 -59.73
CA ILE A 82 -153.36 93.05 -60.57
C ILE A 82 -153.16 92.49 -61.99
N ASP A 83 -154.28 92.06 -62.59
CA ASP A 83 -154.32 91.34 -63.88
C ASP A 83 -155.62 91.64 -64.67
N GLY A 84 -156.09 92.90 -64.61
CA GLY A 84 -157.21 93.41 -65.43
C GLY A 84 -158.61 92.83 -65.10
N ALA A 85 -158.92 92.65 -63.81
CA ALA A 85 -160.17 92.04 -63.36
C ALA A 85 -160.86 92.73 -62.16
N GLU A 86 -160.14 93.55 -61.39
CA GLU A 86 -160.68 94.45 -60.34
C GLU A 86 -159.99 95.81 -60.47
N ASP A 87 -160.41 96.55 -61.49
CA ASP A 87 -159.90 97.84 -61.91
C ASP A 87 -160.18 98.91 -60.84
N ILE A 88 -159.20 99.79 -60.53
CA ILE A 88 -159.39 100.83 -59.51
C ILE A 88 -160.49 101.80 -59.95
N LYS A 89 -161.59 101.84 -59.20
CA LYS A 89 -162.77 102.62 -59.59
C LYS A 89 -162.73 104.05 -59.10
N LEU A 90 -162.78 104.99 -60.04
CA LEU A 90 -162.79 106.42 -59.74
C LEU A 90 -164.21 106.94 -59.49
N PRO A 91 -164.40 107.91 -58.56
CA PRO A 91 -165.67 108.59 -58.34
C PRO A 91 -166.27 109.19 -59.62
N SER A 92 -167.60 109.19 -59.73
CA SER A 92 -168.30 109.74 -60.92
C SER A 92 -168.13 111.24 -61.11
N ASN A 93 -167.76 111.97 -60.06
CA ASN A 93 -167.41 113.40 -60.09
C ASN A 93 -165.90 113.67 -60.18
N TRP A 94 -165.06 112.65 -60.39
CA TRP A 94 -163.61 112.80 -60.62
C TRP A 94 -163.37 113.58 -61.91
N THR A 95 -162.97 114.84 -61.77
CA THR A 95 -162.83 115.83 -62.84
C THR A 95 -161.65 116.75 -62.53
N THR A 96 -161.34 117.68 -63.42
CA THR A 96 -160.43 118.82 -63.19
C THR A 96 -160.75 119.65 -61.94
N THR A 97 -161.99 119.58 -61.42
CA THR A 97 -162.39 120.27 -60.17
C THR A 97 -162.31 119.41 -58.90
N TYR A 98 -161.90 118.14 -59.00
CA TYR A 98 -161.85 117.23 -57.85
C TYR A 98 -160.68 117.61 -56.89
N PRO A 99 -160.83 117.51 -55.55
CA PRO A 99 -159.83 118.04 -54.61
C PRO A 99 -158.43 117.44 -54.78
N ASN A 100 -157.43 118.32 -54.92
CA ASN A 100 -156.05 117.94 -55.20
C ASN A 100 -155.40 117.10 -54.08
N ASN A 101 -154.46 116.23 -54.44
CA ASN A 101 -153.79 115.21 -53.62
C ASN A 101 -154.70 114.12 -53.02
N THR A 102 -155.97 114.03 -53.42
CA THR A 102 -156.89 112.99 -52.93
C THR A 102 -156.61 111.64 -53.59
N LEU A 103 -156.53 110.57 -52.80
CA LEU A 103 -156.47 109.18 -53.29
C LEU A 103 -157.84 108.72 -53.81
N SER A 104 -157.84 107.76 -54.72
CA SER A 104 -159.02 106.96 -55.03
C SER A 104 -159.55 106.29 -53.75
N THR A 105 -160.87 106.24 -53.59
CA THR A 105 -161.51 105.53 -52.47
C THR A 105 -161.40 104.01 -52.59
N ASP A 106 -160.90 103.55 -53.72
CA ASP A 106 -160.70 102.17 -54.14
C ASP A 106 -159.21 101.95 -54.47
N GLY A 107 -158.72 100.71 -54.39
CA GLY A 107 -157.30 100.40 -54.52
C GLY A 107 -156.98 98.92 -54.32
N VAL A 108 -155.87 98.47 -54.88
CA VAL A 108 -155.58 97.04 -55.14
C VAL A 108 -154.30 96.57 -54.45
N ALA A 109 -154.23 95.28 -54.09
CA ALA A 109 -153.12 94.71 -53.31
C ALA A 109 -152.36 93.59 -54.06
N ALA A 110 -151.07 93.46 -53.74
CA ALA A 110 -150.11 92.56 -54.36
C ALA A 110 -149.26 91.83 -53.31
N THR A 111 -148.85 90.59 -53.61
CA THR A 111 -147.99 89.74 -52.76
C THR A 111 -146.67 89.47 -53.48
N VAL A 112 -145.55 89.45 -52.75
CA VAL A 112 -144.18 89.29 -53.28
C VAL A 112 -143.50 88.09 -52.62
N ARG A 113 -142.75 87.27 -53.38
CA ARG A 113 -142.06 86.06 -52.87
C ARG A 113 -140.59 85.96 -53.30
N LEU A 114 -139.73 85.48 -52.39
CA LEU A 114 -138.29 85.25 -52.53
C LEU A 114 -137.88 83.77 -52.42
N THR A 115 -136.81 83.37 -53.12
CA THR A 115 -136.01 82.14 -52.89
C THR A 115 -134.51 82.46 -52.77
N ALA A 116 -133.81 81.94 -51.76
CA ALA A 116 -132.38 82.18 -51.50
C ALA A 116 -131.46 81.09 -52.09
N GLY A 117 -130.25 81.49 -52.48
CA GLY A 117 -129.24 80.61 -53.10
C GLY A 117 -128.34 79.86 -52.12
N THR A 118 -127.30 79.21 -52.66
CA THR A 118 -126.35 78.36 -51.92
C THR A 118 -124.97 79.02 -51.68
N THR A 119 -124.91 80.35 -51.62
CA THR A 119 -123.68 81.12 -51.42
C THR A 119 -123.91 82.18 -50.36
N ALA A 120 -123.07 82.20 -49.33
CA ALA A 120 -123.14 83.21 -48.27
C ALA A 120 -122.88 84.62 -48.83
N GLY A 121 -123.72 85.59 -48.45
CA GLY A 121 -123.72 86.94 -49.01
C GLY A 121 -125.08 87.64 -48.89
N SER A 122 -125.19 88.87 -49.40
CA SER A 122 -126.38 89.74 -49.31
C SER A 122 -126.80 90.32 -50.67
N PHE A 123 -128.09 90.56 -50.88
CA PHE A 123 -128.69 90.76 -52.22
C PHE A 123 -129.92 91.71 -52.22
N SER A 124 -130.31 92.26 -53.39
CA SER A 124 -131.54 93.06 -53.59
C SER A 124 -132.06 93.09 -55.05
N ARG A 125 -133.33 93.51 -55.25
CA ARG A 125 -134.01 93.70 -56.57
C ARG A 125 -135.22 94.67 -56.49
N SER A 126 -135.76 95.11 -57.63
CA SER A 126 -136.94 96.00 -57.72
C SER A 126 -138.15 95.40 -58.47
N ILE A 127 -139.31 96.07 -58.33
CA ILE A 127 -140.64 95.69 -58.81
C ILE A 127 -141.33 96.96 -59.34
N GLU A 128 -141.92 96.93 -60.53
CA GLU A 128 -142.68 98.06 -61.10
C GLU A 128 -144.16 97.70 -61.27
N PHE A 129 -145.05 98.63 -60.91
CA PHE A 129 -146.50 98.55 -61.06
C PHE A 129 -146.99 99.62 -62.04
N SER A 130 -147.95 99.31 -62.92
CA SER A 130 -148.48 100.24 -63.92
C SER A 130 -149.99 100.17 -64.04
N GLY A 131 -150.65 101.33 -64.12
CA GLY A 131 -152.09 101.54 -64.05
C GLY A 131 -152.62 102.32 -65.27
N ALA A 132 -153.55 101.74 -66.04
CA ALA A 132 -154.07 102.31 -67.30
C ALA A 132 -155.59 102.46 -67.30
N GLY A 133 -156.14 103.53 -67.89
CA GLY A 133 -157.59 103.78 -67.87
C GLY A 133 -158.05 104.95 -68.74
N ALA A 134 -159.37 105.17 -68.81
CA ALA A 134 -160.00 106.18 -69.66
C ALA A 134 -159.72 107.62 -69.17
N ALA A 135 -159.43 108.54 -70.09
CA ALA A 135 -159.07 109.93 -69.81
C ALA A 135 -160.24 110.91 -70.07
N LEU A 136 -160.34 111.97 -69.27
CA LEU A 136 -161.36 113.00 -69.46
C LEU A 136 -161.03 113.85 -70.69
N GLN A 137 -162.00 113.98 -71.59
CA GLN A 137 -161.91 114.87 -72.75
C GLN A 137 -162.72 116.14 -72.51
N GLU A 138 -162.05 117.26 -72.22
CA GLU A 138 -162.67 118.59 -72.17
C GLU A 138 -162.54 119.33 -73.51
N LYS A 139 -161.57 118.94 -74.34
CA LYS A 139 -161.26 119.50 -75.65
C LYS A 139 -161.16 118.39 -76.72
N PRO A 140 -161.44 118.68 -78.00
CA PRO A 140 -161.33 117.69 -79.09
C PRO A 140 -159.94 117.11 -79.35
N GLN A 141 -158.90 117.59 -78.66
CA GLN A 141 -157.51 117.13 -78.78
C GLN A 141 -157.05 116.23 -77.61
N ASP A 142 -157.89 116.06 -76.58
CA ASP A 142 -157.53 115.26 -75.40
C ASP A 142 -157.57 113.75 -75.75
N PRO A 143 -156.63 112.93 -75.26
CA PRO A 143 -156.62 111.49 -75.54
C PRO A 143 -157.80 110.76 -74.87
N ALA A 144 -158.15 109.59 -75.38
CA ALA A 144 -159.22 108.76 -74.79
C ALA A 144 -158.78 107.96 -73.55
N SER A 145 -157.48 107.82 -73.31
CA SER A 145 -156.90 107.03 -72.21
C SER A 145 -155.52 107.54 -71.78
N MET A 146 -155.06 107.13 -70.60
CA MET A 146 -153.70 107.37 -70.09
C MET A 146 -153.20 106.22 -69.20
N THR A 147 -151.91 106.25 -68.87
CA THR A 147 -151.22 105.24 -68.04
C THR A 147 -150.22 105.92 -67.08
N ARG A 148 -150.04 105.36 -65.86
CA ARG A 148 -149.12 105.83 -64.82
C ARG A 148 -148.45 104.65 -64.10
N SER A 149 -147.23 104.81 -63.57
CA SER A 149 -146.46 103.72 -62.94
C SER A 149 -145.79 104.13 -61.62
N VAL A 150 -145.46 103.15 -60.77
CA VAL A 150 -144.76 103.30 -59.48
C VAL A 150 -143.88 102.07 -59.17
N THR A 151 -142.76 102.25 -58.46
CA THR A 151 -141.71 101.22 -58.30
C THR A 151 -141.31 101.00 -56.82
N VAL A 152 -141.05 99.74 -56.44
CA VAL A 152 -140.73 99.25 -55.08
C VAL A 152 -139.45 98.38 -55.11
N THR A 153 -138.71 98.24 -54.00
CA THR A 153 -137.46 97.42 -53.90
C THR A 153 -137.53 96.35 -52.78
N ALA A 154 -136.69 95.31 -52.82
CA ALA A 154 -136.61 94.22 -51.81
C ALA A 154 -135.19 93.64 -51.59
N ARG A 155 -134.86 93.08 -50.38
CA ARG A 155 -133.47 92.67 -49.95
C ARG A 155 -133.38 91.36 -49.10
N TRP A 156 -132.21 90.68 -49.00
CA TRP A 156 -131.95 89.46 -48.13
C TRP A 156 -130.45 89.03 -47.96
N THR A 157 -130.13 87.97 -47.15
CA THR A 157 -128.75 87.44 -46.81
C THR A 157 -128.64 85.88 -46.55
N VAL A 158 -127.44 85.22 -46.61
CA VAL A 158 -127.19 83.72 -46.50
C VAL A 158 -125.89 83.28 -45.72
N SER A 159 -125.72 81.99 -45.30
CA SER A 159 -124.69 81.42 -44.35
C SER A 159 -123.75 80.23 -44.83
N ASP A 160 -122.86 79.70 -43.94
CA ASP A 160 -121.67 78.80 -44.16
C ASP A 160 -121.80 77.31 -43.69
N CYS A 161 -120.87 76.39 -44.04
CA CYS A 161 -120.79 74.96 -43.61
C CYS A 161 -119.38 74.28 -43.71
N GLN A 162 -118.94 73.49 -42.70
CA GLN A 162 -117.82 72.51 -42.82
C GLN A 162 -117.78 71.47 -41.66
N THR A 163 -116.93 70.41 -41.71
CA THR A 163 -116.87 69.32 -40.69
C THR A 163 -115.46 68.92 -40.15
N PRO A 164 -115.31 68.25 -38.97
CA PRO A 164 -114.03 67.99 -38.28
C PRO A 164 -113.42 66.57 -38.45
N THR A 165 -112.17 66.35 -37.97
CA THR A 165 -111.44 65.05 -37.94
C THR A 165 -110.57 64.86 -36.67
N THR A 166 -110.06 63.63 -36.46
CA THR A 166 -109.15 63.22 -35.38
C THR A 166 -108.06 62.28 -35.91
N THR A 167 -106.79 62.46 -35.52
CA THR A 167 -105.66 61.57 -35.88
C THR A 167 -105.12 60.83 -34.65
N THR A 168 -104.87 59.53 -34.76
CA THR A 168 -104.31 58.67 -33.71
C THR A 168 -103.00 58.01 -34.16
N VAL A 169 -102.11 57.74 -33.20
CA VAL A 169 -100.84 56.99 -33.38
C VAL A 169 -100.81 55.84 -32.38
N ALA A 170 -100.43 54.65 -32.83
CA ALA A 170 -100.33 53.45 -32.00
C ALA A 170 -98.91 52.86 -32.08
N CYS A 171 -98.29 52.62 -30.92
CA CYS A 171 -96.96 52.04 -30.76
C CYS A 171 -97.01 50.83 -29.79
N PRO A 172 -96.06 49.87 -29.89
CA PRO A 172 -95.75 48.98 -28.78
C PRO A 172 -95.16 49.78 -27.61
N THR A 173 -95.20 49.23 -26.39
CA THR A 173 -94.64 49.90 -25.20
C THR A 173 -93.11 49.96 -25.20
N SER A 174 -92.45 48.92 -25.71
CA SER A 174 -91.01 48.87 -25.91
C SER A 174 -90.59 47.93 -27.03
N VAL A 175 -89.37 48.15 -27.56
CA VAL A 175 -88.72 47.32 -28.59
C VAL A 175 -87.23 47.20 -28.25
N PRO A 176 -86.58 46.03 -28.34
CA PRO A 176 -85.14 45.91 -28.14
C PRO A 176 -84.35 46.62 -29.25
N TYR A 177 -83.18 47.16 -28.90
CA TYR A 177 -82.25 47.74 -29.86
C TYR A 177 -81.84 46.75 -30.94
N SER A 178 -81.93 47.17 -32.21
CA SER A 178 -81.73 46.31 -33.38
C SER A 178 -80.44 46.59 -34.16
N GLY A 179 -79.61 47.54 -33.70
CA GLY A 179 -78.48 48.06 -34.49
C GLY A 179 -78.90 49.01 -35.62
N SER A 180 -80.14 49.49 -35.65
CA SER A 180 -80.69 50.37 -36.69
C SER A 180 -81.88 51.19 -36.18
N ALA A 181 -82.38 52.11 -37.01
CA ALA A 181 -83.55 52.93 -36.69
C ALA A 181 -84.81 52.08 -36.50
N VAL A 182 -85.54 52.28 -35.41
CA VAL A 182 -86.74 51.49 -35.05
C VAL A 182 -88.00 52.27 -35.42
N THR A 183 -88.88 51.68 -36.23
CA THR A 183 -90.12 52.32 -36.73
C THR A 183 -91.33 51.39 -36.56
N PRO A 184 -91.84 51.18 -35.33
CA PRO A 184 -92.76 50.09 -35.02
C PRO A 184 -94.23 50.55 -34.86
N CYS A 185 -94.55 51.79 -35.24
CA CYS A 185 -95.82 52.45 -34.96
C CYS A 185 -96.59 52.77 -36.25
N GLU A 186 -97.91 52.74 -36.15
CA GLU A 186 -98.85 53.06 -37.23
C GLU A 186 -99.73 54.25 -36.83
N ALA A 187 -100.29 54.96 -37.81
CA ALA A 187 -101.21 56.08 -37.56
C ALA A 187 -102.36 56.14 -38.56
N THR A 188 -103.51 56.63 -38.08
CA THR A 188 -104.77 56.71 -38.81
C THR A 188 -105.48 58.03 -38.50
N VAL A 189 -106.03 58.69 -39.51
CA VAL A 189 -106.99 59.80 -39.35
C VAL A 189 -108.41 59.29 -39.56
N THR A 190 -109.35 59.81 -38.77
CA THR A 190 -110.78 59.46 -38.82
C THR A 190 -111.64 60.72 -38.79
N GLY A 191 -112.85 60.65 -39.36
CA GLY A 191 -113.77 61.78 -39.42
C GLY A 191 -115.24 61.38 -39.57
N ALA A 192 -116.10 62.38 -39.78
CA ALA A 192 -117.51 62.15 -40.09
C ALA A 192 -117.69 61.33 -41.39
N ASN A 193 -118.90 60.80 -41.61
CA ASN A 193 -119.28 60.07 -42.83
C ASN A 193 -118.39 58.85 -43.14
N ASN A 194 -117.87 58.18 -42.10
CA ASN A 194 -116.94 57.03 -42.18
C ASN A 194 -115.60 57.34 -42.86
N PHE A 195 -115.14 58.59 -42.87
CA PHE A 195 -113.79 58.94 -43.34
C PHE A 195 -112.72 58.27 -42.46
N SER A 196 -111.80 57.51 -43.08
CA SER A 196 -110.69 56.83 -42.40
C SER A 196 -109.54 56.59 -43.38
N GLU A 197 -108.34 57.12 -43.08
CA GLU A 197 -107.14 56.98 -43.91
C GLU A 197 -105.89 56.77 -43.05
N SER A 198 -104.88 56.05 -43.55
CA SER A 198 -103.59 55.90 -42.85
C SER A 198 -102.69 57.12 -43.13
N VAL A 199 -101.92 57.53 -42.11
CA VAL A 199 -101.07 58.72 -42.14
C VAL A 199 -99.62 58.31 -41.87
N PRO A 200 -98.61 58.82 -42.62
CA PRO A 200 -97.22 58.47 -42.38
C PRO A 200 -96.74 58.92 -40.98
N VAL A 201 -96.05 58.03 -40.28
CA VAL A 201 -95.47 58.29 -38.95
C VAL A 201 -94.04 58.80 -39.08
N THR A 202 -93.74 59.86 -38.35
CA THR A 202 -92.40 60.46 -38.21
C THR A 202 -91.85 60.16 -36.82
N TYR A 203 -90.53 60.00 -36.68
CA TYR A 203 -89.90 59.52 -35.45
C TYR A 203 -88.77 60.45 -35.00
N THR A 204 -88.61 60.63 -33.68
CA THR A 204 -87.50 61.37 -33.08
C THR A 204 -86.72 60.46 -32.11
N ALA A 205 -85.39 60.51 -32.16
CA ALA A 205 -84.45 59.73 -31.34
C ALA A 205 -84.49 58.20 -31.50
N ASN A 206 -85.09 57.66 -32.57
CA ASN A 206 -85.34 56.23 -32.76
C ASN A 206 -84.12 55.34 -33.13
N THR A 207 -82.89 55.79 -32.89
CA THR A 207 -81.64 55.13 -33.33
C THR A 207 -80.78 54.59 -32.19
N ASN A 208 -81.17 54.80 -30.93
CA ASN A 208 -80.44 54.37 -29.73
C ASN A 208 -81.43 54.02 -28.60
N VAL A 209 -80.93 53.40 -27.54
CA VAL A 209 -81.71 53.11 -26.32
C VAL A 209 -82.17 54.40 -25.64
N GLY A 210 -83.46 54.47 -25.30
CA GLY A 210 -84.11 55.67 -24.76
C GLY A 210 -85.60 55.75 -25.12
N THR A 211 -86.23 56.88 -24.80
CA THR A 211 -87.61 57.18 -25.22
C THR A 211 -87.63 57.72 -26.65
N VAL A 212 -88.60 57.27 -27.43
CA VAL A 212 -88.80 57.60 -28.85
C VAL A 212 -90.20 58.14 -29.05
N THR A 213 -90.32 59.34 -29.59
CA THR A 213 -91.61 59.96 -29.93
C THR A 213 -91.97 59.67 -31.39
N ALA A 214 -93.20 59.22 -31.61
CA ALA A 214 -93.77 58.89 -32.91
C ALA A 214 -94.99 59.79 -33.19
N SER A 215 -94.96 60.54 -34.31
CA SER A 215 -95.87 61.65 -34.61
C SER A 215 -96.45 61.57 -36.02
N ALA A 216 -97.74 61.91 -36.18
CA ALA A 216 -98.45 61.94 -37.46
C ALA A 216 -99.33 63.19 -37.61
N GLN A 217 -99.51 63.68 -38.84
CA GLN A 217 -100.28 64.91 -39.15
C GLN A 217 -101.11 64.75 -40.44
N PHE A 218 -102.37 65.17 -40.38
CA PHE A 218 -103.30 65.21 -41.52
C PHE A 218 -103.65 66.66 -41.88
N ALA A 219 -103.43 67.04 -43.14
CA ALA A 219 -103.51 68.43 -43.60
C ALA A 219 -104.95 68.96 -43.87
N GLY A 220 -105.97 68.10 -43.83
CA GLY A 220 -107.35 68.47 -44.15
C GLY A 220 -107.68 68.46 -45.65
N THR A 221 -108.95 68.68 -45.96
CA THR A 221 -109.52 68.71 -47.33
C THR A 221 -110.66 69.75 -47.40
N ALA A 222 -111.27 69.92 -48.57
CA ALA A 222 -112.43 70.81 -48.73
C ALA A 222 -113.62 70.46 -47.80
N ALA A 223 -113.82 69.19 -47.45
CA ALA A 223 -114.91 68.72 -46.59
C ALA A 223 -114.53 68.57 -45.10
N HIS A 224 -113.23 68.38 -44.81
CA HIS A 224 -112.73 67.90 -43.53
C HIS A 224 -111.57 68.75 -43.00
N LYS A 225 -111.64 69.21 -41.74
CA LYS A 225 -110.56 69.98 -41.09
C LYS A 225 -109.30 69.14 -40.80
N PRO A 226 -108.11 69.76 -40.70
CA PRO A 226 -106.86 69.09 -40.31
C PRO A 226 -106.87 68.54 -38.87
N SER A 227 -106.02 67.56 -38.58
CA SER A 227 -105.77 67.02 -37.23
C SER A 227 -104.37 66.39 -37.12
N SER A 228 -103.92 66.09 -35.89
CA SER A 228 -102.60 65.48 -35.63
C SER A 228 -102.61 64.62 -34.36
N GLY A 229 -101.61 63.76 -34.22
CA GLY A 229 -101.45 62.87 -33.06
C GLY A 229 -99.99 62.49 -32.82
N SER A 230 -99.68 62.07 -31.60
CA SER A 230 -98.33 61.67 -31.16
C SER A 230 -98.42 60.66 -30.02
N THR A 231 -97.46 59.74 -29.91
CA THR A 231 -97.28 58.88 -28.74
C THR A 231 -95.81 58.46 -28.58
N ASP A 232 -95.42 58.02 -27.38
CA ASP A 232 -94.05 57.61 -27.06
C ASP A 232 -93.94 56.08 -26.90
N PHE A 233 -92.77 55.54 -27.25
CA PHE A 233 -92.34 54.18 -26.85
C PHE A 233 -90.89 54.19 -26.37
N THR A 234 -90.37 53.05 -25.93
CA THR A 234 -88.96 52.93 -25.47
C THR A 234 -88.17 51.91 -26.28
N ILE A 235 -86.94 52.27 -26.66
CA ILE A 235 -85.94 51.31 -27.13
C ILE A 235 -85.16 50.79 -25.92
N THR A 236 -85.17 49.47 -25.69
CA THR A 236 -84.46 48.82 -24.57
C THR A 236 -83.13 48.22 -25.01
N LYS A 237 -82.20 48.02 -24.06
CA LYS A 237 -80.87 47.47 -24.37
C LYS A 237 -80.95 46.07 -24.97
N ALA A 238 -80.17 45.85 -26.03
CA ALA A 238 -79.94 44.52 -26.57
C ALA A 238 -79.00 43.71 -25.67
N SER A 239 -79.09 42.38 -25.75
CA SER A 239 -78.05 41.50 -25.20
C SER A 239 -76.78 41.57 -26.05
N SER A 240 -75.62 41.58 -25.39
CA SER A 240 -74.35 41.21 -26.03
C SER A 240 -73.99 39.76 -25.70
N THR A 241 -73.15 39.14 -26.53
CA THR A 241 -72.51 37.86 -26.25
C THR A 241 -71.00 38.02 -26.35
N THR A 242 -70.29 37.75 -25.26
CA THR A 242 -68.83 37.58 -25.29
C THR A 242 -68.54 36.12 -25.65
N THR A 243 -67.60 35.89 -26.56
CA THR A 243 -67.14 34.56 -26.96
C THR A 243 -65.62 34.52 -26.86
N LEU A 244 -65.09 33.51 -26.17
CA LEU A 244 -63.67 33.27 -25.99
C LEU A 244 -63.27 32.05 -26.84
N ALA A 245 -62.19 32.16 -27.61
CA ALA A 245 -61.63 31.07 -28.40
C ALA A 245 -60.22 30.76 -27.90
N CYS A 246 -60.00 29.54 -27.41
CA CYS A 246 -58.72 29.01 -26.96
C CYS A 246 -58.36 27.75 -27.76
N PRO A 247 -57.08 27.43 -27.96
CA PRO A 247 -56.66 26.09 -28.36
C PRO A 247 -56.93 25.07 -27.24
N ALA A 248 -56.92 23.77 -27.56
CA ALA A 248 -57.07 22.72 -26.55
C ALA A 248 -55.83 22.63 -25.63
N SER A 249 -54.63 22.68 -26.21
CA SER A 249 -53.37 22.80 -25.48
C SER A 249 -52.34 23.65 -26.23
N VAL A 250 -51.28 24.04 -25.53
CA VAL A 250 -50.07 24.70 -26.06
C VAL A 250 -48.83 24.19 -25.32
N ALA A 251 -47.68 24.09 -25.98
CA ALA A 251 -46.44 23.66 -25.30
C ALA A 251 -45.93 24.72 -24.30
N PHE A 252 -45.40 24.27 -23.16
CA PHE A 252 -44.68 25.12 -22.21
C PHE A 252 -43.46 25.77 -22.86
N THR A 253 -43.27 27.08 -22.64
CA THR A 253 -42.19 27.89 -23.24
C THR A 253 -41.27 28.56 -22.21
N GLY A 254 -41.53 28.41 -20.90
CA GLY A 254 -40.84 29.19 -19.87
C GLY A 254 -41.29 30.65 -19.76
N SER A 255 -42.47 31.01 -20.27
CA SER A 255 -43.04 32.36 -20.16
C SER A 255 -44.57 32.31 -20.18
N ALA A 256 -45.22 33.42 -19.79
CA ALA A 256 -46.68 33.51 -19.74
C ALA A 256 -47.31 33.35 -21.14
N LEU A 257 -48.20 32.36 -21.29
CA LEU A 257 -48.87 32.04 -22.56
C LEU A 257 -50.25 32.69 -22.64
N THR A 258 -50.49 33.44 -23.72
CA THR A 258 -51.77 34.13 -23.97
C THR A 258 -52.38 33.72 -25.33
N PRO A 259 -52.74 32.45 -25.55
CA PRO A 259 -53.10 31.94 -26.87
C PRO A 259 -54.56 32.19 -27.28
N CYS A 260 -55.41 32.66 -26.36
CA CYS A 260 -56.83 32.84 -26.62
C CYS A 260 -57.16 34.23 -27.19
N THR A 261 -58.22 34.31 -27.99
CA THR A 261 -58.82 35.57 -28.48
C THR A 261 -60.26 35.68 -27.98
N ALA A 262 -60.77 36.90 -27.77
CA ALA A 262 -62.17 37.11 -27.40
C ALA A 262 -62.84 38.22 -28.21
N ALA A 263 -64.07 37.95 -28.62
CA ALA A 263 -64.93 38.84 -29.38
C ALA A 263 -66.25 39.08 -28.65
N VAL A 264 -66.84 40.24 -28.86
CA VAL A 264 -68.16 40.63 -28.36
C VAL A 264 -69.05 40.94 -29.55
N SER A 265 -70.20 40.28 -29.62
CA SER A 265 -71.21 40.46 -30.67
C SER A 265 -72.56 40.88 -30.10
N GLY A 266 -73.31 41.64 -30.89
CA GLY A 266 -74.67 42.10 -30.59
C GLY A 266 -75.27 42.87 -31.77
N PRO A 267 -76.55 43.29 -31.71
CA PRO A 267 -77.20 44.05 -32.79
C PRO A 267 -76.50 45.40 -33.04
N GLY A 268 -75.66 45.47 -34.08
CA GLY A 268 -74.82 46.64 -34.36
C GLY A 268 -73.53 46.72 -33.54
N LEU A 269 -73.17 45.67 -32.79
CA LEU A 269 -71.94 45.56 -32.00
C LEU A 269 -71.05 44.43 -32.54
N SER A 270 -69.81 44.78 -32.91
CA SER A 270 -68.75 43.84 -33.23
C SER A 270 -67.42 44.43 -32.76
N THR A 271 -66.84 43.90 -31.70
CA THR A 271 -65.58 44.39 -31.12
C THR A 271 -64.79 43.27 -30.45
N SER A 272 -63.49 43.47 -30.23
CA SER A 272 -62.61 42.56 -29.51
C SER A 272 -62.41 43.02 -28.06
N VAL A 273 -62.32 42.09 -27.12
CA VAL A 273 -61.91 42.37 -25.72
C VAL A 273 -60.66 41.55 -25.38
N THR A 274 -59.72 42.15 -24.65
CA THR A 274 -58.48 41.47 -24.26
C THR A 274 -58.76 40.42 -23.17
N PRO A 275 -58.47 39.12 -23.40
CA PRO A 275 -58.62 38.11 -22.36
C PRO A 275 -57.64 38.32 -21.19
N ARG A 276 -58.07 37.96 -19.99
CA ARG A 276 -57.27 37.90 -18.77
C ARG A 276 -56.99 36.43 -18.44
N TYR A 277 -55.78 36.16 -17.95
CA TYR A 277 -55.29 34.80 -17.73
C TYR A 277 -54.93 34.57 -16.27
N THR A 278 -55.10 33.34 -15.80
CA THR A 278 -54.48 32.81 -14.57
C THR A 278 -53.76 31.50 -14.89
N ASP A 279 -52.76 31.17 -14.07
CA ASP A 279 -52.05 29.88 -14.08
C ASP A 279 -51.32 29.55 -15.40
N ASN A 280 -51.15 30.56 -16.26
CA ASN A 280 -50.67 30.45 -17.64
C ASN A 280 -49.13 30.50 -17.80
N THR A 281 -48.38 30.20 -16.74
CA THR A 281 -46.91 30.32 -16.68
C THR A 281 -46.17 29.01 -16.41
N ASN A 282 -46.89 27.92 -16.13
CA ASN A 282 -46.39 26.58 -15.84
C ASN A 282 -47.19 25.55 -16.66
N SER A 283 -46.78 24.28 -16.71
CA SER A 283 -47.59 23.24 -17.36
C SER A 283 -48.78 22.79 -16.50
N GLY A 284 -49.85 22.35 -17.15
CA GLY A 284 -51.16 22.05 -16.58
C GLY A 284 -52.25 23.03 -17.02
N THR A 285 -53.41 22.95 -16.36
CA THR A 285 -54.62 23.70 -16.75
C THR A 285 -54.51 25.19 -16.47
N ALA A 286 -54.38 26.00 -17.52
CA ALA A 286 -54.47 27.46 -17.46
C ALA A 286 -55.91 27.93 -17.72
N THR A 287 -56.29 29.08 -17.15
CA THR A 287 -57.62 29.68 -17.36
C THR A 287 -57.53 31.01 -18.08
N ALA A 288 -58.38 31.20 -19.09
CA ALA A 288 -58.61 32.47 -19.77
C ALA A 288 -60.05 32.95 -19.53
N SER A 289 -60.22 34.26 -19.39
CA SER A 289 -61.52 34.90 -19.13
C SER A 289 -61.64 36.23 -19.87
N ALA A 290 -62.84 36.53 -20.36
CA ALA A 290 -63.15 37.77 -21.06
C ALA A 290 -64.50 38.31 -20.61
N ALA A 291 -64.60 39.62 -20.42
CA ALA A 291 -65.83 40.28 -19.97
C ALA A 291 -66.01 41.65 -20.64
N PHE A 292 -67.24 41.90 -21.09
CA PHE A 292 -67.71 43.18 -21.58
C PHE A 292 -68.72 43.77 -20.59
N ALA A 293 -68.46 44.99 -20.11
CA ALA A 293 -69.30 45.62 -19.09
C ALA A 293 -70.69 46.06 -19.59
N GLY A 294 -70.91 46.05 -20.91
CA GLY A 294 -72.05 46.71 -21.56
C GLY A 294 -71.69 48.12 -22.01
N ASP A 295 -72.59 48.75 -22.76
CA ASP A 295 -72.46 50.13 -23.23
C ASP A 295 -73.82 50.87 -23.09
N ALA A 296 -74.04 51.96 -23.83
CA ALA A 296 -75.32 52.69 -23.81
C ALA A 296 -76.49 51.84 -24.37
N ASN A 297 -76.25 51.03 -25.40
CA ASN A 297 -77.23 50.25 -26.16
C ASN A 297 -77.25 48.75 -25.79
N HIS A 298 -76.20 48.22 -25.15
CA HIS A 298 -76.03 46.79 -24.86
C HIS A 298 -75.88 46.47 -23.38
N THR A 299 -76.39 45.32 -22.94
CA THR A 299 -76.04 44.72 -21.65
C THR A 299 -74.63 44.13 -21.67
N GLY A 300 -74.01 43.98 -20.50
CA GLY A 300 -72.75 43.25 -20.38
C GLY A 300 -72.87 41.74 -20.62
N SER A 301 -71.74 41.08 -20.84
CA SER A 301 -71.59 39.63 -21.03
C SER A 301 -70.16 39.18 -20.69
N ALA A 302 -69.94 37.87 -20.51
CA ALA A 302 -68.62 37.30 -20.22
C ALA A 302 -68.54 35.83 -20.67
N ASP A 303 -67.31 35.34 -20.90
CA ASP A 303 -67.00 33.93 -21.19
C ASP A 303 -65.64 33.56 -20.56
N THR A 304 -65.50 32.31 -20.10
CA THR A 304 -64.32 31.77 -19.42
C THR A 304 -64.08 30.36 -19.91
N LYS A 305 -62.82 30.03 -20.26
CA LYS A 305 -62.41 28.72 -20.76
C LYS A 305 -61.03 28.35 -20.23
N THR A 306 -60.80 27.06 -20.08
CA THR A 306 -59.48 26.50 -19.79
C THR A 306 -58.78 26.06 -21.07
N PHE A 307 -57.45 25.95 -21.00
CA PHE A 307 -56.60 25.28 -21.97
C PHE A 307 -55.43 24.62 -21.23
N GLU A 308 -54.90 23.52 -21.75
CA GLU A 308 -53.73 22.87 -21.13
C GLU A 308 -52.43 23.50 -21.61
N ILE A 309 -51.44 23.57 -20.73
CA ILE A 309 -50.05 23.86 -21.08
C ILE A 309 -49.27 22.55 -20.98
N ASP A 310 -48.88 21.98 -22.12
CA ASP A 310 -48.19 20.68 -22.18
C ASP A 310 -46.75 20.80 -21.62
N PRO A 311 -46.30 19.89 -20.73
CA PRO A 311 -44.93 19.91 -20.19
C PRO A 311 -43.86 19.80 -21.28
N ALA A 312 -42.73 20.48 -21.10
CA ALA A 312 -41.61 20.36 -22.03
C ALA A 312 -40.89 19.01 -21.89
N GLN A 313 -40.26 18.53 -22.97
CA GLN A 313 -39.29 17.44 -22.88
C GLN A 313 -37.94 17.98 -22.41
N ALA A 314 -37.34 17.34 -21.40
CA ALA A 314 -35.93 17.50 -21.10
C ALA A 314 -35.09 16.56 -21.98
N THR A 315 -33.83 16.89 -22.19
CA THR A 315 -32.84 15.98 -22.81
C THR A 315 -31.88 15.53 -21.72
N CYS A 316 -32.09 14.31 -21.20
CA CYS A 316 -31.21 13.65 -20.24
C CYS A 316 -30.20 12.76 -20.97
N ASP A 317 -28.90 13.08 -20.85
CA ASP A 317 -27.80 12.25 -21.33
C ASP A 317 -27.17 11.55 -20.12
N ILE A 318 -27.54 10.27 -19.94
CA ILE A 318 -27.20 9.45 -18.77
C ILE A 318 -26.42 8.23 -19.23
N SER A 319 -25.19 8.11 -18.75
CA SER A 319 -24.28 7.00 -19.00
C SER A 319 -24.05 6.15 -17.74
N GLY A 320 -23.65 4.91 -17.96
CA GLY A 320 -23.26 3.98 -16.91
C GLY A 320 -21.77 4.08 -16.56
N PHE A 321 -21.18 2.94 -16.19
CA PHE A 321 -19.74 2.83 -15.93
C PHE A 321 -19.19 1.51 -16.48
N THR A 322 -17.93 1.51 -16.90
CA THR A 322 -17.19 0.30 -17.29
C THR A 322 -15.71 0.52 -17.00
N GLY A 323 -15.09 -0.40 -16.24
CA GLY A 323 -13.67 -0.36 -15.89
C GLY A 323 -13.29 -1.45 -14.89
N ASP A 324 -11.99 -1.64 -14.64
CA ASP A 324 -11.52 -2.48 -13.53
C ASP A 324 -11.86 -1.85 -12.17
N TYR A 325 -11.99 -2.67 -11.13
CA TYR A 325 -12.21 -2.27 -9.73
C TYR A 325 -11.17 -1.25 -9.24
N ASP A 326 -11.62 -0.11 -8.72
CA ASP A 326 -10.76 0.95 -8.16
C ASP A 326 -11.01 1.22 -6.66
N GLY A 327 -12.00 0.55 -6.06
CA GLY A 327 -12.45 0.76 -4.68
C GLY A 327 -13.44 1.91 -4.47
N ASN A 328 -13.88 2.59 -5.53
CA ASN A 328 -14.85 3.69 -5.46
C ASN A 328 -16.27 3.25 -5.91
N PRO A 329 -17.34 3.84 -5.35
CA PRO A 329 -18.69 3.56 -5.80
C PRO A 329 -18.97 4.19 -7.19
N HIS A 330 -19.51 3.39 -8.10
CA HIS A 330 -19.92 3.81 -9.43
C HIS A 330 -21.41 3.55 -9.68
N GLY A 331 -22.07 4.52 -10.31
CA GLY A 331 -23.50 4.50 -10.62
C GLY A 331 -23.77 5.27 -11.90
N ALA A 332 -25.05 5.54 -12.19
CA ALA A 332 -25.46 6.41 -13.28
C ALA A 332 -24.78 7.79 -13.17
N LYS A 333 -24.22 8.30 -14.28
CA LYS A 333 -23.55 9.61 -14.39
C LYS A 333 -24.13 10.36 -15.59
N GLY A 334 -24.15 11.69 -15.54
CA GLY A 334 -24.78 12.51 -16.59
C GLY A 334 -25.59 13.69 -16.05
N SER A 335 -26.33 14.33 -16.96
CA SER A 335 -27.08 15.57 -16.72
C SER A 335 -28.37 15.62 -17.56
N CYS A 336 -29.29 16.51 -17.18
CA CYS A 336 -30.51 16.79 -17.92
C CYS A 336 -30.56 18.27 -18.31
N THR A 337 -30.85 18.56 -19.58
CA THR A 337 -30.99 19.92 -20.11
C THR A 337 -32.44 20.20 -20.50
N GLY A 338 -32.93 21.38 -20.16
CA GLY A 338 -34.30 21.84 -20.40
C GLY A 338 -34.42 22.75 -21.61
N LEU A 339 -35.51 23.53 -21.66
CA LEU A 339 -35.73 24.52 -22.70
C LEU A 339 -34.55 25.51 -22.80
N GLY A 340 -34.14 25.81 -24.04
CA GLY A 340 -33.00 26.69 -24.31
C GLY A 340 -31.63 26.16 -23.86
N GLY A 341 -31.53 24.90 -23.42
CA GLY A 341 -30.30 24.30 -22.90
C GLY A 341 -30.02 24.62 -21.42
N ALA A 342 -31.00 25.12 -20.67
CA ALA A 342 -30.85 25.36 -19.24
C ALA A 342 -30.57 24.06 -18.47
N ASP A 343 -29.67 24.07 -17.48
CA ASP A 343 -29.41 22.90 -16.63
C ASP A 343 -30.61 22.64 -15.70
N VAL A 344 -31.21 21.46 -15.83
CA VAL A 344 -32.32 20.98 -15.00
C VAL A 344 -31.95 19.73 -14.20
N SER A 345 -30.65 19.39 -14.12
CA SER A 345 -30.13 18.19 -13.45
C SER A 345 -30.44 18.10 -11.94
N HIS A 346 -30.94 19.17 -11.33
CA HIS A 346 -31.48 19.11 -9.97
C HIS A 346 -32.76 18.26 -9.84
N GLY A 347 -33.46 18.00 -10.96
CA GLY A 347 -34.58 17.05 -11.03
C GLY A 347 -34.17 15.60 -11.29
N LEU A 348 -32.88 15.31 -11.50
CA LEU A 348 -32.36 13.98 -11.79
C LEU A 348 -31.98 13.24 -10.50
N VAL A 349 -32.73 12.18 -10.19
CA VAL A 349 -32.42 11.22 -9.14
C VAL A 349 -31.63 10.06 -9.74
N ARG A 350 -30.50 9.74 -9.11
CA ARG A 350 -29.66 8.57 -9.43
C ARG A 350 -29.91 7.48 -8.38
N GLY A 351 -30.09 6.25 -8.84
CA GLY A 351 -30.34 5.08 -8.01
C GLY A 351 -29.06 4.47 -7.43
N ALA A 352 -28.96 3.14 -7.46
CA ALA A 352 -27.88 2.39 -6.85
C ALA A 352 -26.49 2.75 -7.42
N SER A 353 -25.47 2.66 -6.55
CA SER A 353 -24.06 2.63 -6.93
C SER A 353 -23.42 1.34 -6.42
N PHE A 354 -22.51 0.78 -7.22
CA PHE A 354 -21.80 -0.46 -6.96
C PHE A 354 -20.30 -0.15 -6.84
N THR A 355 -19.63 -0.75 -5.86
CA THR A 355 -18.16 -0.67 -5.69
C THR A 355 -17.49 -1.95 -6.17
N ASP A 356 -18.14 -3.10 -5.97
CA ASP A 356 -17.57 -4.43 -6.17
C ASP A 356 -17.98 -5.06 -7.51
N VAL A 357 -17.15 -6.00 -7.98
CA VAL A 357 -17.40 -6.84 -9.16
C VAL A 357 -18.64 -7.73 -8.96
N PRO A 358 -19.52 -7.91 -9.96
CA PRO A 358 -19.42 -7.44 -11.36
C PRO A 358 -20.02 -6.05 -11.60
N GLY A 359 -20.38 -5.30 -10.55
CA GLY A 359 -21.25 -4.13 -10.63
C GLY A 359 -22.73 -4.52 -10.65
N GLY A 360 -23.53 -3.86 -11.50
CA GLY A 360 -24.97 -4.08 -11.58
C GLY A 360 -25.70 -3.12 -12.53
N ILE A 361 -26.97 -2.86 -12.26
CA ILE A 361 -27.82 -1.92 -13.01
C ILE A 361 -28.13 -0.72 -12.11
N ALA A 362 -27.82 0.49 -12.58
CA ALA A 362 -28.15 1.74 -11.91
C ALA A 362 -29.36 2.39 -12.59
N ASP A 363 -30.51 2.35 -11.91
CA ASP A 363 -31.70 3.08 -12.33
C ASP A 363 -31.53 4.60 -12.15
N TRP A 364 -32.25 5.38 -12.95
CA TRP A 364 -32.36 6.82 -12.81
C TRP A 364 -33.78 7.30 -13.15
N SER A 365 -34.16 8.43 -12.56
CA SER A 365 -35.41 9.11 -12.88
C SER A 365 -35.23 10.62 -12.89
N PHE A 366 -36.02 11.30 -13.71
CA PHE A 366 -36.05 12.75 -13.82
C PHE A 366 -37.49 13.23 -13.72
N ALA A 367 -37.76 14.19 -12.83
CA ALA A 367 -39.08 14.81 -12.69
C ALA A 367 -38.96 16.26 -12.21
N LEU A 368 -39.64 17.18 -12.90
CA LEU A 368 -39.81 18.58 -12.49
C LEU A 368 -41.21 19.08 -12.91
N PRO A 369 -41.83 20.03 -12.19
CA PRO A 369 -43.23 20.42 -12.43
C PRO A 369 -43.58 20.91 -13.85
N ASN A 370 -42.58 21.40 -14.61
CA ASN A 370 -42.74 21.94 -15.96
C ASN A 370 -42.20 21.03 -17.08
N TYR A 371 -41.77 19.82 -16.74
CA TYR A 371 -41.17 18.87 -17.69
C TYR A 371 -41.83 17.49 -17.59
N ALA A 372 -41.90 16.78 -18.72
CA ALA A 372 -42.33 15.40 -18.75
C ALA A 372 -41.36 14.52 -17.93
N SER A 373 -41.90 13.70 -17.03
CA SER A 373 -41.10 12.75 -16.25
C SER A 373 -40.44 11.71 -17.16
N GLN A 374 -39.17 11.41 -16.89
CA GLN A 374 -38.38 10.42 -17.62
C GLN A 374 -37.74 9.43 -16.63
N SER A 375 -37.44 8.23 -17.09
CA SER A 375 -36.66 7.25 -16.33
C SER A 375 -35.98 6.25 -17.26
N GLY A 376 -34.97 5.57 -16.73
CA GLY A 376 -34.25 4.52 -17.42
C GLY A 376 -33.26 3.83 -16.50
N SER A 377 -32.45 2.96 -17.08
CA SER A 377 -31.46 2.15 -16.37
C SER A 377 -30.18 2.08 -17.18
N VAL A 378 -29.02 2.14 -16.52
CA VAL A 378 -27.71 2.05 -17.17
C VAL A 378 -26.84 0.98 -16.50
N GLY A 379 -26.02 0.31 -17.30
CA GLY A 379 -25.10 -0.73 -16.81
C GLY A 379 -23.91 -0.14 -16.08
N VAL A 380 -23.60 -0.69 -14.91
CA VAL A 380 -22.33 -0.50 -14.20
C VAL A 380 -21.61 -1.84 -14.28
N ALA A 381 -20.65 -1.95 -15.19
CA ALA A 381 -19.78 -3.12 -15.29
C ALA A 381 -18.48 -2.82 -14.54
N ILE A 382 -18.14 -3.66 -13.56
CA ILE A 382 -16.87 -3.59 -12.83
C ILE A 382 -16.14 -4.91 -13.06
N ASP A 383 -15.00 -4.84 -13.75
CA ASP A 383 -14.12 -5.98 -13.98
C ASP A 383 -13.12 -6.14 -12.83
N GLN A 384 -12.58 -7.34 -12.64
CA GLN A 384 -11.60 -7.58 -11.57
C GLN A 384 -10.29 -6.83 -11.80
N ALA A 385 -9.80 -6.06 -10.83
CA ALA A 385 -8.48 -5.43 -10.91
C ALA A 385 -7.33 -6.45 -10.94
N ALA A 386 -6.16 -6.04 -11.43
CA ALA A 386 -4.94 -6.82 -11.26
C ALA A 386 -4.45 -6.75 -9.80
N SER A 387 -3.96 -7.88 -9.28
CA SER A 387 -3.17 -7.92 -8.04
C SER A 387 -1.70 -8.20 -8.35
N SER A 388 -0.81 -7.84 -7.42
CA SER A 388 0.62 -8.12 -7.53
C SER A 388 1.23 -8.47 -6.17
N ILE A 389 2.04 -9.53 -6.13
CA ILE A 389 2.74 -9.97 -4.92
C ILE A 389 4.16 -9.38 -4.90
N ALA A 390 4.47 -8.63 -3.87
CA ALA A 390 5.84 -8.26 -3.53
C ALA A 390 6.45 -9.38 -2.68
N LEU A 391 7.50 -10.05 -3.19
CA LEU A 391 8.19 -11.16 -2.53
C LEU A 391 9.63 -10.74 -2.21
N VAL A 392 9.93 -10.56 -0.93
CA VAL A 392 11.23 -10.05 -0.44
C VAL A 392 11.92 -11.13 0.38
N CYS A 393 13.18 -11.42 0.09
CA CYS A 393 13.98 -12.46 0.76
C CYS A 393 15.31 -11.93 1.28
N SER A 394 15.88 -12.58 2.29
CA SER A 394 17.26 -12.37 2.75
C SER A 394 18.13 -13.62 2.57
N ASP A 395 19.36 -13.44 2.08
CA ASP A 395 20.39 -14.48 2.04
C ASP A 395 20.79 -14.92 3.45
N THR A 396 21.23 -16.17 3.60
CA THR A 396 21.57 -16.80 4.89
C THR A 396 22.87 -17.61 4.83
N VAL A 397 23.28 -18.16 5.96
CA VAL A 397 24.34 -19.18 6.08
C VAL A 397 23.72 -20.48 6.58
N TYR A 398 24.14 -21.62 6.04
CA TYR A 398 23.69 -22.95 6.43
C TYR A 398 23.76 -23.17 7.95
N ASN A 399 22.65 -23.61 8.55
CA ASN A 399 22.51 -23.85 9.99
C ASN A 399 21.76 -25.14 10.35
N ALA A 400 21.72 -26.12 9.42
CA ALA A 400 21.07 -27.42 9.57
C ALA A 400 19.55 -27.38 9.86
N LYS A 401 18.86 -26.34 9.38
CA LYS A 401 17.38 -26.19 9.42
C LYS A 401 16.83 -25.70 8.08
N PRO A 402 15.51 -25.78 7.83
CA PRO A 402 14.87 -25.00 6.78
C PRO A 402 15.09 -23.49 6.99
N GLN A 403 15.37 -22.75 5.92
CA GLN A 403 15.49 -21.30 5.92
C GLN A 403 14.20 -20.69 5.38
N GLU A 404 13.53 -19.88 6.19
CA GLU A 404 12.24 -19.26 5.89
C GLU A 404 12.38 -17.73 6.03
N THR A 405 13.23 -17.15 5.17
CA THR A 405 13.69 -15.75 5.25
C THR A 405 13.04 -14.80 4.24
N CYS A 406 11.90 -15.21 3.68
CA CYS A 406 11.11 -14.41 2.77
C CYS A 406 9.75 -14.03 3.37
N THR A 407 9.30 -12.81 3.07
CA THR A 407 7.91 -12.37 3.28
C THR A 407 7.27 -12.09 1.93
N ALA A 408 5.96 -12.33 1.83
CA ALA A 408 5.15 -11.97 0.67
C ALA A 408 3.94 -11.16 1.11
N THR A 409 3.69 -10.05 0.42
CA THR A 409 2.49 -9.24 0.62
C THR A 409 1.84 -9.03 -0.76
N VAL A 410 0.56 -9.37 -0.90
CA VAL A 410 -0.22 -9.06 -2.10
C VAL A 410 -0.80 -7.66 -1.99
N THR A 411 -0.75 -6.93 -3.09
CA THR A 411 -1.28 -5.57 -3.22
C THR A 411 -2.17 -5.46 -4.46
N GLY A 412 -3.19 -4.61 -4.39
CA GLY A 412 -4.15 -4.39 -5.47
C GLY A 412 -4.76 -2.99 -5.43
N ALA A 413 -5.89 -2.83 -6.10
CA ALA A 413 -6.66 -1.59 -6.07
C ALA A 413 -7.48 -1.48 -4.77
N GLY A 414 -8.04 -0.29 -4.51
CA GLY A 414 -8.78 -0.02 -3.28
C GLY A 414 -7.92 -0.17 -2.02
N VAL A 415 -8.08 -1.29 -1.31
CA VAL A 415 -7.45 -1.55 0.01
C VAL A 415 -6.77 -2.92 0.12
N LEU A 416 -6.58 -3.68 -0.97
CA LEU A 416 -5.89 -4.97 -0.90
C LEU A 416 -4.41 -4.77 -0.53
N SER A 417 -4.05 -5.23 0.66
CA SER A 417 -2.70 -5.20 1.24
C SER A 417 -2.62 -6.24 2.36
N GLU A 418 -2.43 -7.51 2.02
CA GLU A 418 -2.40 -8.63 2.98
C GLU A 418 -1.16 -9.52 2.78
N ASP A 419 -0.69 -10.14 3.87
CA ASP A 419 0.42 -11.07 3.84
C ASP A 419 -0.03 -12.44 3.30
N VAL A 420 0.83 -13.06 2.48
CA VAL A 420 0.55 -14.33 1.76
C VAL A 420 1.56 -15.38 2.20
N ASP A 421 1.10 -16.61 2.40
CA ASP A 421 1.97 -17.75 2.73
C ASP A 421 3.04 -17.97 1.65
N VAL A 422 4.27 -18.26 2.08
CA VAL A 422 5.41 -18.49 1.21
C VAL A 422 5.77 -19.98 1.19
N GLU A 423 5.66 -20.60 0.03
CA GLU A 423 6.18 -21.95 -0.22
C GLU A 423 7.68 -21.90 -0.52
N TYR A 424 8.44 -22.82 0.09
CA TYR A 424 9.89 -22.92 -0.06
C TYR A 424 10.30 -24.23 -0.71
N THR A 425 11.33 -24.17 -1.57
CA THR A 425 11.97 -25.35 -2.17
C THR A 425 13.49 -25.22 -2.12
N ALA A 426 14.18 -26.34 -1.85
CA ALA A 426 15.63 -26.43 -1.66
C ALA A 426 16.20 -25.52 -0.54
N ASN A 427 15.41 -25.19 0.49
CA ASN A 427 15.78 -24.23 1.54
C ASN A 427 16.52 -24.82 2.76
N THR A 428 17.08 -26.03 2.68
CA THR A 428 17.72 -26.73 3.81
C THR A 428 19.23 -26.90 3.68
N GLY A 429 19.78 -26.88 2.46
CA GLY A 429 21.21 -26.99 2.17
C GLY A 429 21.79 -25.70 1.59
N ALA A 430 23.11 -25.58 1.54
CA ALA A 430 23.76 -24.45 0.87
C ALA A 430 23.58 -24.53 -0.65
N GLY A 431 23.42 -23.36 -1.29
CA GLY A 431 23.09 -23.23 -2.71
C GLY A 431 22.06 -22.12 -2.95
N THR A 432 21.17 -22.34 -3.91
CA THR A 432 20.09 -21.42 -4.28
C THR A 432 18.75 -22.04 -3.91
N ALA A 433 18.08 -21.45 -2.92
CA ALA A 433 16.73 -21.81 -2.53
C ALA A 433 15.72 -20.98 -3.35
N THR A 434 14.54 -21.54 -3.62
CA THR A 434 13.46 -20.86 -4.36
C THR A 434 12.25 -20.68 -3.45
N ALA A 435 11.79 -19.43 -3.34
CA ALA A 435 10.56 -19.05 -2.66
C ALA A 435 9.45 -18.76 -3.70
N LYS A 436 8.21 -19.06 -3.32
CA LYS A 436 7.00 -18.83 -4.12
C LYS A 436 5.88 -18.33 -3.22
N ALA A 437 5.07 -17.42 -3.74
CA ALA A 437 3.81 -17.02 -3.10
C ALA A 437 2.74 -16.89 -4.19
N ALA A 438 1.51 -17.29 -3.87
CA ALA A 438 0.39 -17.30 -4.80
C ALA A 438 -0.88 -16.82 -4.09
N TYR A 439 -1.56 -15.88 -4.70
CA TYR A 439 -2.82 -15.31 -4.25
C TYR A 439 -3.93 -15.76 -5.20
N GLY A 440 -4.96 -16.42 -4.66
CA GLY A 440 -6.01 -17.06 -5.45
C GLY A 440 -6.96 -16.10 -6.17
N GLY A 441 -6.86 -14.80 -5.90
CA GLY A 441 -7.89 -13.82 -6.26
C GLY A 441 -8.99 -13.75 -5.19
N ASP A 442 -9.77 -12.68 -5.24
CA ASP A 442 -11.02 -12.53 -4.48
C ASP A 442 -12.17 -12.17 -5.44
N THR A 443 -13.27 -11.58 -4.94
CA THR A 443 -14.36 -11.09 -5.80
C THR A 443 -13.90 -10.01 -6.78
N ASN A 444 -13.04 -9.10 -6.32
CA ASN A 444 -12.64 -7.85 -6.98
C ASN A 444 -11.26 -7.91 -7.65
N HIS A 445 -10.43 -8.91 -7.33
CA HIS A 445 -9.03 -8.99 -7.74
C HIS A 445 -8.72 -10.31 -8.46
N LYS A 446 -8.06 -10.19 -9.61
CA LYS A 446 -7.49 -11.30 -10.39
C LYS A 446 -6.39 -11.99 -9.56
N ALA A 447 -6.29 -13.31 -9.66
CA ALA A 447 -5.23 -14.10 -9.06
C ALA A 447 -3.83 -13.65 -9.52
N SER A 448 -2.82 -13.79 -8.65
CA SER A 448 -1.43 -13.47 -8.98
C SER A 448 -0.44 -14.42 -8.30
N ALA A 449 0.77 -14.52 -8.83
CA ALA A 449 1.83 -15.37 -8.30
C ALA A 449 3.19 -14.71 -8.48
N ALA A 450 4.08 -14.88 -7.50
CA ALA A 450 5.46 -14.43 -7.55
C ALA A 450 6.42 -15.57 -7.16
N SER A 451 7.62 -15.53 -7.70
CA SER A 451 8.71 -16.42 -7.29
C SER A 451 10.04 -15.70 -7.38
N THR A 452 10.93 -15.97 -6.43
CA THR A 452 12.30 -15.44 -6.40
C THR A 452 13.23 -16.45 -5.76
N THR A 453 14.52 -16.18 -5.81
CA THR A 453 15.56 -17.05 -5.24
C THR A 453 16.40 -16.29 -4.23
N PHE A 454 16.82 -16.97 -3.16
CA PHE A 454 17.81 -16.47 -2.21
C PHE A 454 18.95 -17.49 -2.06
N ARG A 455 20.11 -17.00 -1.61
CA ARG A 455 21.30 -17.82 -1.41
C ARG A 455 21.38 -18.30 0.03
N ILE A 456 21.65 -19.59 0.19
CA ILE A 456 22.14 -20.17 1.44
C ILE A 456 23.64 -20.37 1.23
N ALA A 457 24.46 -19.53 1.84
CA ALA A 457 25.91 -19.69 1.82
C ALA A 457 26.33 -20.91 2.67
N LYS A 458 27.47 -21.51 2.32
CA LYS A 458 28.06 -22.57 3.12
C LYS A 458 28.52 -22.04 4.47
N ALA A 459 28.48 -22.87 5.50
CA ALA A 459 29.03 -22.53 6.81
C ALA A 459 30.57 -22.56 6.76
N PRO A 460 31.25 -21.57 7.35
CA PRO A 460 32.71 -21.57 7.45
C PRO A 460 33.19 -22.70 8.37
N THR A 461 34.33 -23.30 8.04
CA THR A 461 34.98 -24.33 8.86
C THR A 461 36.33 -23.86 9.39
N SER A 462 36.76 -24.45 10.51
CA SER A 462 38.10 -24.33 11.05
C SER A 462 38.70 -25.73 11.19
N THR A 463 39.81 -25.97 10.48
CA THR A 463 40.70 -27.10 10.73
C THR A 463 41.72 -26.68 11.78
N GLU A 464 42.02 -27.57 12.72
CA GLU A 464 43.05 -27.42 13.77
C GLU A 464 43.92 -28.68 13.77
N VAL A 465 45.23 -28.55 13.65
CA VAL A 465 46.20 -29.64 13.76
C VAL A 465 46.92 -29.55 15.11
N THR A 466 46.70 -30.53 15.98
CA THR A 466 47.33 -30.60 17.30
C THR A 466 48.33 -31.76 17.35
N CYS A 467 49.60 -31.46 17.60
CA CYS A 467 50.65 -32.45 17.86
C CYS A 467 50.86 -32.68 19.36
N THR A 468 51.17 -33.92 19.76
CA THR A 468 51.28 -34.30 21.17
C THR A 468 52.70 -34.74 21.60
N GLY A 469 53.04 -34.42 22.85
CA GLY A 469 54.22 -34.91 23.57
C GLY A 469 55.59 -34.38 23.11
N PRO A 470 56.66 -34.63 23.89
CA PRO A 470 57.99 -34.75 23.32
C PRO A 470 58.01 -36.01 22.44
N ASN A 471 58.68 -35.92 21.29
CA ASN A 471 58.81 -37.04 20.36
C ASN A 471 60.29 -37.37 20.23
N THR A 472 60.66 -38.64 20.22
CA THR A 472 62.06 -39.09 20.16
C THR A 472 62.22 -40.12 19.06
N TYR A 473 63.37 -40.17 18.40
CA TYR A 473 63.64 -41.12 17.33
C TYR A 473 63.42 -42.59 17.76
N THR A 474 62.62 -43.33 17.00
CA THR A 474 62.28 -44.75 17.26
C THR A 474 62.62 -45.69 16.10
N ALA A 475 63.44 -45.26 15.15
CA ALA A 475 63.73 -45.96 13.89
C ALA A 475 62.48 -46.26 13.02
N GLY A 476 61.44 -45.43 13.14
CA GLY A 476 60.20 -45.51 12.36
C GLY A 476 59.54 -44.15 12.15
N ALA A 477 58.45 -44.12 11.40
CA ALA A 477 57.67 -42.91 11.16
C ALA A 477 56.80 -42.56 12.38
N LEU A 478 56.91 -41.32 12.87
CA LEU A 478 56.16 -40.82 14.03
C LEU A 478 54.91 -40.05 13.59
N THR A 479 53.75 -40.40 14.15
CA THR A 479 52.46 -39.74 13.82
C THR A 479 51.73 -39.21 15.07
N PRO A 480 52.32 -38.24 15.81
CA PRO A 480 51.81 -37.79 17.12
C PRO A 480 50.69 -36.73 17.03
N CYS A 481 50.20 -36.42 15.84
CA CYS A 481 49.28 -35.31 15.60
C CYS A 481 47.91 -35.78 15.07
N THR A 482 46.85 -35.09 15.48
CA THR A 482 45.50 -35.24 14.94
C THR A 482 45.07 -33.94 14.26
N ALA A 483 44.26 -34.05 13.20
CA ALA A 483 43.52 -32.92 12.65
C ALA A 483 42.07 -32.98 13.16
N ARG A 484 41.49 -31.83 13.47
CA ARG A 484 40.09 -31.68 13.87
C ARG A 484 39.43 -30.63 12.98
N ILE A 485 38.31 -30.99 12.36
CA ILE A 485 37.51 -30.11 11.51
C ILE A 485 36.27 -29.72 12.30
N THR A 486 36.07 -28.42 12.48
CA THR A 486 34.92 -27.87 13.20
C THR A 486 34.15 -26.88 12.34
N ALA A 487 32.83 -26.84 12.50
CA ALA A 487 31.97 -25.78 11.98
C ALA A 487 30.89 -25.43 13.01
N ALA A 488 30.20 -24.32 12.80
CA ALA A 488 28.94 -24.09 13.47
C ALA A 488 27.91 -25.18 13.08
N TYR A 489 26.94 -25.43 13.94
CA TYR A 489 25.77 -26.29 13.67
C TYR A 489 26.03 -27.80 13.44
N GLY A 490 27.22 -28.31 13.79
CA GLY A 490 27.37 -29.74 14.14
C GLY A 490 28.56 -30.49 13.53
N LEU A 491 29.26 -29.92 12.55
CA LEU A 491 30.49 -30.55 12.02
C LEU A 491 31.58 -30.52 13.11
N ASN A 492 32.03 -31.70 13.52
CA ASN A 492 33.08 -31.89 14.53
C ASN A 492 33.76 -33.24 14.27
N GLU A 493 34.56 -33.29 13.21
CA GLU A 493 35.23 -34.50 12.73
C GLU A 493 36.71 -34.50 13.10
N THR A 494 37.29 -35.70 13.17
CA THR A 494 38.72 -35.93 13.41
C THR A 494 39.33 -36.71 12.26
N ALA A 495 40.46 -36.24 11.73
CA ALA A 495 41.17 -36.86 10.62
C ALA A 495 42.66 -37.03 10.91
N THR A 496 43.32 -37.91 10.14
CA THR A 496 44.77 -38.13 10.22
C THR A 496 45.51 -37.14 9.33
N PRO A 497 46.44 -36.32 9.86
CA PRO A 497 47.28 -35.44 9.05
C PRO A 497 48.19 -36.21 8.08
N SER A 498 48.60 -35.54 7.00
CA SER A 498 49.75 -35.95 6.20
C SER A 498 51.05 -35.45 6.84
N TYR A 499 52.11 -36.26 6.77
CA TYR A 499 53.37 -36.02 7.48
C TYR A 499 54.56 -35.83 6.54
N VAL A 500 55.51 -34.98 6.93
CA VAL A 500 56.80 -34.75 6.24
C VAL A 500 57.93 -34.76 7.27
N ASN A 501 59.09 -35.33 6.89
CA ASN A 501 60.31 -35.44 7.71
C ASN A 501 60.17 -36.17 9.06
N ASN A 502 59.12 -36.97 9.25
CA ASN A 502 58.77 -37.60 10.54
C ASN A 502 59.48 -38.95 10.84
N THR A 503 60.57 -39.26 10.15
CA THR A 503 61.30 -40.55 10.26
C THR A 503 62.71 -40.43 10.86
N ASN A 504 63.19 -39.21 11.09
CA ASN A 504 64.53 -38.91 11.62
C ASN A 504 64.41 -37.83 12.71
N ALA A 505 65.46 -37.62 13.50
CA ALA A 505 65.51 -36.50 14.43
C ALA A 505 65.63 -35.15 13.68
N GLY A 506 65.01 -34.10 14.24
CA GLY A 506 64.89 -32.77 13.62
C GLY A 506 63.44 -32.27 13.61
N THR A 507 63.16 -31.30 12.73
CA THR A 507 61.80 -30.73 12.61
C THR A 507 60.97 -31.51 11.59
N ALA A 508 59.90 -32.15 12.08
CA ALA A 508 58.86 -32.76 11.27
C ALA A 508 57.65 -31.81 11.15
N SER A 509 56.78 -32.05 10.17
CA SER A 509 55.50 -31.34 10.05
C SER A 509 54.34 -32.28 9.78
N ALA A 510 53.18 -31.90 10.32
CA ALA A 510 51.87 -32.51 10.08
C ALA A 510 50.96 -31.45 9.44
N SER A 511 50.20 -31.81 8.42
CA SER A 511 49.26 -30.90 7.75
C SER A 511 47.98 -31.61 7.32
N TYR A 512 46.87 -30.88 7.30
CA TYR A 512 45.59 -31.39 6.82
C TYR A 512 44.79 -30.30 6.10
N THR A 513 44.09 -30.69 5.04
CA THR A 513 43.18 -29.83 4.28
C THR A 513 41.84 -30.51 4.14
N TYR A 514 40.82 -29.94 4.78
CA TYR A 514 39.43 -30.28 4.53
C TYR A 514 38.96 -29.58 3.25
N ALA A 515 38.53 -30.35 2.26
CA ALA A 515 38.16 -29.83 0.93
C ALA A 515 36.81 -29.09 0.87
N GLY A 516 36.09 -29.01 2.00
CA GLY A 516 34.69 -28.60 2.02
C GLY A 516 33.75 -29.75 1.64
N ASP A 517 32.46 -29.54 1.84
CA ASP A 517 31.39 -30.43 1.34
C ASP A 517 30.31 -29.60 0.61
N ALA A 518 29.09 -30.11 0.48
CA ALA A 518 27.98 -29.35 -0.11
C ALA A 518 27.59 -28.10 0.71
N ASN A 519 27.66 -28.18 2.04
CA ASN A 519 27.15 -27.21 3.01
C ASN A 519 28.26 -26.45 3.78
N HIS A 520 29.50 -26.93 3.73
CA HIS A 520 30.64 -26.41 4.49
C HIS A 520 31.81 -25.97 3.59
N GLU A 521 32.42 -24.82 3.90
CA GLU A 521 33.59 -24.31 3.16
C GLU A 521 34.89 -25.08 3.50
N PRO A 522 35.88 -25.12 2.60
CA PRO A 522 37.18 -25.72 2.88
C PRO A 522 37.95 -24.98 3.97
N SER A 523 38.83 -25.71 4.67
CA SER A 523 39.82 -25.15 5.60
C SER A 523 41.06 -26.05 5.67
N SER A 524 42.17 -25.50 6.16
CA SER A 524 43.44 -26.23 6.25
C SER A 524 44.29 -25.68 7.40
N ASP A 525 45.07 -26.55 8.02
CA ASP A 525 46.04 -26.17 9.04
C ASP A 525 47.28 -27.08 9.01
N SER A 526 48.39 -26.62 9.59
CA SER A 526 49.66 -27.33 9.64
C SER A 526 50.49 -26.97 10.87
N MET A 527 50.98 -27.98 11.58
CA MET A 527 51.80 -27.83 12.77
C MET A 527 53.16 -28.53 12.62
N THR A 528 54.23 -27.88 13.05
CA THR A 528 55.57 -28.48 13.17
C THR A 528 55.77 -29.11 14.54
N PHE A 529 56.43 -30.26 14.61
CA PHE A 529 56.87 -30.87 15.86
C PHE A 529 58.35 -31.29 15.78
N THR A 530 59.04 -31.30 16.91
CA THR A 530 60.43 -31.74 17.01
C THR A 530 60.47 -33.23 17.30
N VAL A 531 61.31 -33.96 16.56
CA VAL A 531 61.76 -35.30 16.92
C VAL A 531 63.15 -35.18 17.52
N ASP A 532 63.25 -35.38 18.83
CA ASP A 532 64.50 -35.39 19.57
C ASP A 532 65.35 -36.62 19.24
N LYS A 533 66.67 -36.49 19.40
CA LYS A 533 67.60 -37.61 19.22
C LYS A 533 67.42 -38.66 20.32
N ALA A 534 67.51 -39.94 19.96
CA ALA A 534 67.50 -41.03 20.93
C ALA A 534 68.82 -41.13 21.69
N SER A 535 68.79 -41.61 22.93
CA SER A 535 69.98 -41.90 23.73
C SER A 535 70.74 -43.12 23.19
N SER A 536 72.07 -43.05 23.18
CA SER A 536 72.95 -44.21 23.04
C SER A 536 73.57 -44.61 24.37
N SER A 537 74.11 -45.82 24.44
CA SER A 537 74.98 -46.27 25.52
C SER A 537 76.25 -46.93 24.97
N ILE A 538 77.31 -46.92 25.78
CA ILE A 538 78.53 -47.71 25.53
C ILE A 538 78.66 -48.73 26.64
N THR A 539 78.80 -49.99 26.25
CA THR A 539 79.23 -51.07 27.15
C THR A 539 80.73 -51.25 27.01
N LEU A 540 81.49 -50.89 28.05
CA LEU A 540 82.94 -51.09 28.14
C LEU A 540 83.21 -52.36 28.95
N SER A 541 84.04 -53.26 28.40
CA SER A 541 84.43 -54.53 29.01
C SER A 541 85.95 -54.61 29.15
N CYS A 542 86.44 -54.84 30.36
CA CYS A 542 87.85 -55.02 30.69
C CYS A 542 88.02 -56.32 31.52
N PRO A 543 89.18 -57.00 31.45
CA PRO A 543 89.52 -58.03 32.43
C PRO A 543 89.74 -57.40 33.81
N VAL A 544 89.63 -58.20 34.88
CA VAL A 544 89.94 -57.73 36.25
C VAL A 544 91.43 -57.42 36.40
N SER A 545 92.30 -58.29 35.89
CA SER A 545 93.75 -58.08 35.91
C SER A 545 94.48 -58.80 34.79
N VAL A 546 95.68 -58.32 34.49
CA VAL A 546 96.73 -58.99 33.69
C VAL A 546 98.00 -59.14 34.55
N VAL A 547 99.06 -59.73 34.01
CA VAL A 547 100.38 -59.80 34.66
C VAL A 547 101.38 -59.01 33.81
N PHE A 548 102.23 -58.23 34.47
CA PHE A 548 103.29 -57.43 33.85
C PHE A 548 104.17 -58.28 32.91
N THR A 549 104.32 -57.84 31.67
CA THR A 549 105.24 -58.43 30.69
C THR A 549 106.44 -57.53 30.37
N GLY A 550 106.26 -56.21 30.43
CA GLY A 550 107.17 -55.18 29.93
C GLY A 550 106.63 -54.40 28.72
N ASP A 551 105.52 -54.86 28.12
CA ASP A 551 104.83 -54.20 27.00
C ASP A 551 103.53 -53.51 27.48
N ALA A 552 103.00 -52.60 26.66
CA ALA A 552 101.71 -51.97 26.92
C ALA A 552 100.54 -52.95 26.69
N HIS A 553 99.58 -52.98 27.62
CA HIS A 553 98.42 -53.86 27.58
C HIS A 553 97.15 -53.13 27.11
N GLU A 554 96.49 -53.63 26.06
CA GLU A 554 95.23 -53.08 25.53
C GLU A 554 94.08 -54.10 25.56
N PRO A 555 93.64 -54.60 26.74
CA PRO A 555 92.75 -55.77 26.82
C PRO A 555 91.26 -55.44 26.86
N CYS A 556 90.87 -54.16 26.82
CA CYS A 556 89.46 -53.75 26.93
C CYS A 556 88.80 -53.57 25.56
N THR A 557 87.49 -53.79 25.50
CA THR A 557 86.65 -53.59 24.31
C THR A 557 85.43 -52.73 24.64
N ALA A 558 84.96 -51.93 23.69
CA ALA A 558 83.79 -51.08 23.85
C ALA A 558 82.79 -51.28 22.70
N VAL A 559 81.51 -51.37 23.03
CA VAL A 559 80.40 -51.55 22.09
C VAL A 559 79.37 -50.44 22.29
N VAL A 560 78.99 -49.75 21.21
CA VAL A 560 77.88 -48.78 21.18
C VAL A 560 76.58 -49.52 20.89
N SER A 561 75.51 -49.16 21.62
CA SER A 561 74.14 -49.61 21.33
C SER A 561 73.16 -48.43 21.33
N ALA A 562 72.22 -48.42 20.38
CA ALA A 562 71.16 -47.41 20.24
C ALA A 562 69.99 -47.93 19.37
N VAL A 563 68.81 -47.31 19.47
CA VAL A 563 67.60 -47.78 18.77
C VAL A 563 67.72 -47.65 17.25
N GLY A 564 67.61 -48.77 16.54
CA GLY A 564 67.72 -48.81 15.08
C GLY A 564 69.14 -48.79 14.53
N LEU A 565 70.17 -48.79 15.39
CA LEU A 565 71.51 -49.21 14.99
C LEU A 565 71.68 -50.72 15.19
N VAL A 566 72.66 -51.29 14.51
CA VAL A 566 73.24 -52.59 14.88
C VAL A 566 74.43 -52.29 15.79
N ASP A 567 74.55 -53.01 16.91
CA ASP A 567 75.65 -52.84 17.86
C ASP A 567 77.01 -52.93 17.16
N PHE A 568 77.91 -51.98 17.44
CA PHE A 568 79.22 -51.89 16.79
C PHE A 568 80.33 -51.53 17.79
N THR A 569 81.54 -51.97 17.50
CA THR A 569 82.74 -51.70 18.31
C THR A 569 83.32 -50.32 18.04
N ILE A 570 83.84 -49.67 19.08
CA ILE A 570 84.63 -48.44 19.00
C ILE A 570 85.98 -48.62 19.69
N ASP A 571 86.95 -47.78 19.30
CA ASP A 571 88.30 -47.78 19.87
C ASP A 571 88.27 -47.43 21.37
N VAL A 572 89.17 -48.05 22.14
CA VAL A 572 89.34 -47.80 23.57
C VAL A 572 90.71 -47.16 23.79
N VAL A 573 90.74 -45.98 24.41
CA VAL A 573 91.97 -45.30 24.80
C VAL A 573 92.37 -45.77 26.19
N HIS A 574 93.55 -46.39 26.29
CA HIS A 574 94.17 -46.84 27.54
C HIS A 574 95.19 -45.84 28.07
N THR A 575 95.36 -45.78 29.40
CA THR A 575 96.47 -45.08 30.06
C THR A 575 97.07 -45.95 31.15
N ASP A 576 98.33 -45.64 31.53
CA ASP A 576 99.02 -46.25 32.67
C ASP A 576 99.10 -47.79 32.56
N ASN A 577 99.24 -48.28 31.32
CA ASN A 577 98.96 -49.67 30.93
C ASN A 577 100.20 -50.53 30.65
N THR A 578 101.39 -50.14 31.14
CA THR A 578 102.65 -50.87 30.94
C THR A 578 103.24 -51.42 32.25
N ASP A 579 103.32 -50.58 33.30
CA ASP A 579 103.89 -50.94 34.60
C ASP A 579 102.84 -51.56 35.55
N ALA A 580 103.30 -52.21 36.62
CA ALA A 580 102.41 -52.80 37.61
C ALA A 580 101.64 -51.74 38.42
N GLY A 581 100.31 -51.72 38.30
CA GLY A 581 99.45 -50.67 38.83
C GLY A 581 98.00 -50.80 38.35
N ASN A 582 97.26 -49.69 38.35
CA ASN A 582 95.90 -49.61 37.82
C ASN A 582 95.90 -48.85 36.49
N ALA A 583 95.68 -49.57 35.39
CA ALA A 583 95.52 -48.99 34.07
C ALA A 583 94.09 -48.48 33.89
N THR A 584 93.92 -47.34 33.21
CA THR A 584 92.58 -46.81 32.87
C THR A 584 92.20 -47.15 31.42
N ALA A 585 90.90 -47.21 31.15
CA ALA A 585 90.33 -47.45 29.84
C ALA A 585 89.13 -46.53 29.61
N THR A 586 89.09 -45.85 28.47
CA THR A 586 88.02 -44.88 28.13
C THR A 586 87.56 -45.06 26.69
N ALA A 587 86.25 -44.93 26.46
CA ALA A 587 85.65 -45.03 25.13
C ALA A 587 84.53 -44.00 24.99
N ALA A 588 84.41 -43.37 23.82
CA ALA A 588 83.42 -42.32 23.57
C ALA A 588 82.93 -42.34 22.12
N TRP A 589 81.65 -42.07 21.93
CA TRP A 589 81.01 -41.93 20.63
C TRP A 589 80.26 -40.60 20.57
N ALA A 590 80.53 -39.79 19.54
CA ALA A 590 79.98 -38.44 19.42
C ALA A 590 78.46 -38.38 19.13
N GLY A 591 77.84 -39.53 18.83
CA GLY A 591 76.48 -39.59 18.29
C GLY A 591 76.47 -39.44 16.76
N ASP A 592 75.26 -39.34 16.22
CA ASP A 592 74.99 -39.17 14.78
C ASP A 592 73.80 -38.20 14.58
N PRO A 593 73.21 -38.00 13.39
CA PRO A 593 72.03 -37.13 13.23
C PRO A 593 70.82 -37.50 14.09
N ASN A 594 70.59 -38.80 14.37
CA ASN A 594 69.45 -39.35 15.10
C ASN A 594 69.76 -39.70 16.56
N HIS A 595 71.03 -39.80 16.95
CA HIS A 595 71.46 -40.26 18.28
C HIS A 595 72.29 -39.23 19.05
N VAL A 596 72.04 -39.14 20.36
CA VAL A 596 72.90 -38.45 21.33
C VAL A 596 74.12 -39.32 21.62
N GLY A 597 75.32 -38.72 21.59
CA GLY A 597 76.56 -39.39 21.93
C GLY A 597 76.64 -39.83 23.39
N SER A 598 77.57 -40.73 23.67
CA SER A 598 77.80 -41.32 25.00
C SER A 598 79.28 -41.61 25.25
N SER A 599 79.63 -41.90 26.50
CA SER A 599 81.00 -42.21 26.93
C SER A 599 81.00 -43.21 28.09
N ALA A 600 82.01 -44.07 28.16
CA ALA A 600 82.23 -45.01 29.24
C ALA A 600 83.69 -45.00 29.73
N ASN A 601 83.88 -45.30 31.01
CA ASN A 601 85.16 -45.32 31.71
C ASN A 601 85.30 -46.61 32.52
N GLY A 602 86.51 -47.14 32.59
CA GLY A 602 86.85 -48.37 33.29
C GLY A 602 88.36 -48.52 33.45
N GLY A 603 88.83 -49.75 33.65
CA GLY A 603 90.25 -50.05 33.84
C GLY A 603 90.49 -51.49 34.26
N PHE A 604 91.76 -51.84 34.49
CA PHE A 604 92.22 -53.16 34.93
C PHE A 604 93.50 -53.06 35.77
N GLU A 605 93.80 -54.09 36.56
CA GLU A 605 95.05 -54.17 37.34
C GLU A 605 96.17 -54.86 36.54
N ILE A 606 97.37 -54.29 36.51
CA ILE A 606 98.58 -54.96 36.05
C ILE A 606 99.31 -55.49 37.28
N ARG A 607 99.28 -56.81 37.47
CA ARG A 607 99.88 -57.47 38.64
C ARG A 607 101.36 -57.75 38.41
N LYS A 608 102.15 -57.66 39.48
CA LYS A 608 103.60 -57.95 39.45
C LYS A 608 103.91 -59.37 38.95
N ALA A 609 104.97 -59.50 38.17
CA ALA A 609 105.49 -60.77 37.67
C ALA A 609 106.32 -61.52 38.73
N PRO A 610 106.42 -62.86 38.66
CA PRO A 610 107.36 -63.62 39.49
C PRO A 610 108.82 -63.35 39.09
N SER A 611 109.75 -63.65 40.00
CA SER A 611 111.20 -63.66 39.76
C SER A 611 111.82 -64.97 40.24
N GLU A 612 112.88 -65.43 39.58
CA GLU A 612 113.59 -66.68 39.91
C GLU A 612 115.02 -66.38 40.39
N VAL A 613 115.41 -66.89 41.57
CA VAL A 613 116.74 -66.66 42.17
C VAL A 613 117.55 -67.96 42.15
N VAL A 614 118.70 -67.93 41.48
CA VAL A 614 119.61 -69.07 41.32
C VAL A 614 120.86 -68.88 42.17
N VAL A 615 121.29 -69.92 42.88
CA VAL A 615 122.56 -69.96 43.63
C VAL A 615 123.45 -71.07 43.04
N SER A 616 124.72 -70.75 42.77
CA SER A 616 125.68 -71.66 42.15
C SER A 616 126.88 -71.91 43.06
N CYS A 617 127.21 -73.18 43.32
CA CYS A 617 128.32 -73.63 44.16
C CYS A 617 129.26 -74.63 43.43
N PRO A 618 130.52 -74.80 43.87
CA PRO A 618 131.42 -75.82 43.31
C PRO A 618 130.95 -77.24 43.65
N THR A 619 131.13 -78.16 42.71
CA THR A 619 130.71 -79.58 42.83
C THR A 619 131.83 -80.53 43.27
N THR A 620 133.09 -80.09 43.19
CA THR A 620 134.25 -80.86 43.68
C THR A 620 134.43 -80.69 45.19
N PRO A 621 134.63 -81.77 45.97
CA PRO A 621 135.01 -81.65 47.38
C PRO A 621 136.24 -80.76 47.59
N ILE A 622 136.21 -79.95 48.63
CA ILE A 622 137.25 -78.96 48.95
C ILE A 622 138.05 -79.50 50.15
N PRO A 623 139.39 -79.50 50.11
CA PRO A 623 140.19 -79.98 51.24
C PRO A 623 139.98 -79.10 52.49
N PHE A 624 139.87 -79.72 53.67
CA PHE A 624 139.75 -78.99 54.93
C PHE A 624 140.98 -78.09 55.18
N THR A 625 140.75 -76.78 55.25
CA THR A 625 141.78 -75.73 55.44
C THR A 625 141.92 -75.24 56.88
N GLY A 626 140.94 -75.51 57.74
CA GLY A 626 140.87 -74.95 59.11
C GLY A 626 140.22 -73.57 59.22
N SER A 627 139.50 -73.10 58.19
CA SER A 627 138.77 -71.82 58.16
C SER A 627 137.45 -71.95 57.38
N PRO A 628 136.49 -71.01 57.55
CA PRO A 628 135.25 -70.99 56.75
C PRO A 628 135.52 -70.93 55.24
N ILE A 629 134.69 -71.62 54.45
CA ILE A 629 134.80 -71.68 52.98
C ILE A 629 133.55 -71.05 52.36
N GLU A 630 133.70 -70.07 51.47
CA GLU A 630 132.59 -69.27 50.91
C GLU A 630 132.70 -69.14 49.37
N PRO A 631 132.37 -70.19 48.59
CA PRO A 631 132.78 -70.28 47.19
C PRO A 631 131.64 -70.11 46.16
N CYS A 632 130.47 -69.64 46.57
CA CYS A 632 129.23 -69.62 45.77
C CYS A 632 128.80 -68.19 45.35
N SER A 633 127.99 -68.11 44.29
CA SER A 633 127.42 -66.85 43.76
C SER A 633 125.91 -66.97 43.51
N ALA A 634 125.22 -65.83 43.30
CA ALA A 634 123.77 -65.81 43.06
C ALA A 634 123.32 -64.69 42.09
N SER A 635 122.20 -64.95 41.40
CA SER A 635 121.55 -64.02 40.46
C SER A 635 120.02 -64.16 40.49
N VAL A 636 119.30 -63.17 39.96
CA VAL A 636 117.84 -63.18 39.79
C VAL A 636 117.44 -62.81 38.37
N THR A 637 116.44 -63.50 37.83
CA THR A 637 115.83 -63.21 36.52
C THR A 637 114.30 -63.05 36.62
N GLY A 638 113.68 -62.44 35.61
CA GLY A 638 112.22 -62.25 35.55
C GLY A 638 111.69 -61.69 34.22
N ALA A 639 110.45 -61.21 34.23
CA ALA A 639 109.83 -60.51 33.10
C ALA A 639 110.47 -59.13 32.85
N GLY A 640 110.05 -58.42 31.80
CA GLY A 640 110.50 -57.05 31.51
C GLY A 640 112.01 -56.84 31.35
N GLY A 641 112.81 -57.90 31.23
CA GLY A 641 114.27 -57.83 31.16
C GLY A 641 115.00 -57.81 32.51
N LEU A 642 114.38 -58.25 33.62
CA LEU A 642 115.10 -58.46 34.88
C LEU A 642 116.17 -59.56 34.73
N ASP A 643 117.44 -59.17 34.87
CA ASP A 643 118.62 -60.04 35.02
C ASP A 643 119.71 -59.29 35.81
N GLN A 644 119.99 -59.70 37.05
CA GLN A 644 120.98 -59.03 37.91
C GLN A 644 121.56 -59.94 39.02
N PRO A 645 122.76 -59.66 39.55
CA PRO A 645 123.33 -60.40 40.68
C PRO A 645 122.56 -60.17 41.99
N VAL A 646 122.58 -61.17 42.88
CA VAL A 646 121.96 -61.12 44.22
C VAL A 646 123.03 -61.23 45.29
N SER A 647 122.94 -60.39 46.33
CA SER A 647 123.95 -60.28 47.40
C SER A 647 123.29 -59.81 48.71
N PRO A 648 123.74 -60.28 49.89
CA PRO A 648 124.81 -61.26 50.11
C PRO A 648 124.37 -62.71 49.87
N VAL A 649 125.34 -63.57 49.56
CA VAL A 649 125.19 -65.03 49.71
C VAL A 649 125.54 -65.39 51.16
N THR A 650 124.72 -66.21 51.80
CA THR A 650 124.85 -66.61 53.21
C THR A 650 125.17 -68.10 53.32
N TYR A 651 125.97 -68.51 54.32
CA TYR A 651 126.52 -69.87 54.42
C TYR A 651 126.21 -70.57 55.75
N SER A 652 126.14 -71.91 55.72
CA SER A 652 126.12 -72.77 56.92
C SER A 652 127.11 -73.94 56.79
N ASP A 653 127.54 -74.45 57.95
CA ASP A 653 128.31 -75.70 58.11
C ASP A 653 129.66 -75.76 57.35
N ASN A 654 130.18 -74.61 56.93
CA ASN A 654 131.34 -74.45 56.07
C ASN A 654 132.72 -74.47 56.77
N THR A 655 132.81 -75.01 57.99
CA THR A 655 134.00 -74.92 58.86
C THR A 655 134.62 -76.27 59.29
N LEU A 656 133.97 -77.39 58.98
CA LEU A 656 134.44 -78.76 59.29
C LEU A 656 134.30 -79.66 58.06
N ALA A 657 134.93 -80.84 58.09
CA ALA A 657 134.69 -81.86 57.07
C ALA A 657 133.22 -82.33 57.12
N GLY A 658 132.53 -82.32 55.96
CA GLY A 658 131.08 -82.50 55.89
C GLY A 658 130.47 -81.83 54.66
N THR A 659 129.17 -81.53 54.71
CA THR A 659 128.44 -80.81 53.65
C THR A 659 128.02 -79.44 54.16
N ALA A 660 128.32 -78.40 53.38
CA ALA A 660 128.02 -77.00 53.66
C ALA A 660 126.95 -76.46 52.69
N THR A 661 126.20 -75.45 53.12
CA THR A 661 125.07 -74.87 52.34
C THR A 661 125.27 -73.38 52.10
N ALA A 662 124.78 -72.87 50.97
CA ALA A 662 124.76 -71.46 50.60
C ALA A 662 123.34 -71.02 50.17
N SER A 663 122.91 -69.80 50.49
CA SER A 663 121.59 -69.27 50.10
C SER A 663 121.55 -67.75 49.86
N ALA A 664 120.61 -67.28 49.03
CA ALA A 664 120.43 -65.87 48.68
C ALA A 664 118.96 -65.53 48.42
N THR A 665 118.58 -64.25 48.61
CA THR A 665 117.21 -63.75 48.44
C THR A 665 117.16 -62.40 47.73
N TYR A 666 116.15 -62.20 46.89
CA TYR A 666 115.84 -60.95 46.20
C TYR A 666 114.49 -60.40 46.70
N ALA A 667 114.43 -59.10 46.98
CA ALA A 667 113.31 -58.48 47.69
C ALA A 667 112.09 -58.11 46.81
N GLY A 668 112.17 -58.31 45.49
CA GLY A 668 111.22 -57.73 44.54
C GLY A 668 111.53 -56.27 44.20
N ASP A 669 110.79 -55.71 43.25
CA ASP A 669 110.87 -54.29 42.85
C ASP A 669 109.47 -53.70 42.59
N ALA A 670 109.34 -52.67 41.74
CA ALA A 670 108.05 -52.11 41.36
C ALA A 670 107.17 -53.12 40.60
N ASN A 671 107.74 -53.89 39.68
CA ASN A 671 107.05 -54.77 38.74
C ASN A 671 107.24 -56.27 39.05
N HIS A 672 108.19 -56.62 39.93
CA HIS A 672 108.53 -58.01 40.29
C HIS A 672 108.25 -58.35 41.76
N LEU A 673 107.87 -59.61 41.98
CA LEU A 673 107.74 -60.23 43.30
C LEU A 673 109.10 -60.61 43.89
N ALA A 674 109.15 -60.89 45.19
CA ALA A 674 110.34 -61.39 45.87
C ALA A 674 110.60 -62.88 45.59
N GLY A 675 111.86 -63.32 45.74
CA GLY A 675 112.28 -64.71 45.53
C GLY A 675 113.55 -65.09 46.30
N GLY A 676 113.95 -66.36 46.22
CA GLY A 676 115.17 -66.86 46.88
C GLY A 676 115.54 -68.29 46.47
N GLY A 677 116.80 -68.67 46.69
CA GLY A 677 117.35 -69.97 46.30
C GLY A 677 118.53 -70.41 47.17
N SER A 678 118.97 -71.66 47.01
CA SER A 678 120.08 -72.25 47.76
C SER A 678 120.77 -73.41 47.02
N ALA A 679 122.01 -73.71 47.41
CA ALA A 679 122.84 -74.79 46.88
C ALA A 679 123.84 -75.30 47.95
N SER A 680 124.56 -76.39 47.71
CA SER A 680 125.49 -76.99 48.69
C SER A 680 126.82 -77.47 48.07
N PHE A 681 127.82 -77.69 48.92
CA PHE A 681 129.16 -78.19 48.56
C PHE A 681 129.77 -79.02 49.71
N THR A 682 130.94 -79.66 49.50
CA THR A 682 131.51 -80.68 50.42
C THR A 682 132.94 -80.35 50.84
N ILE A 683 133.32 -80.72 52.07
CA ILE A 683 134.65 -80.53 52.68
C ILE A 683 135.24 -81.88 53.15
N GLU A 684 136.52 -82.17 52.84
CA GLU A 684 137.16 -83.50 53.05
C GLU A 684 137.76 -83.75 54.45
N ALA A 685 137.84 -85.03 54.87
CA ALA A 685 138.34 -85.51 56.18
C ALA A 685 139.69 -86.26 56.10
N TRP A 686 140.34 -86.53 57.26
CA TRP A 686 141.63 -87.23 57.35
C TRP A 686 141.47 -88.73 57.70
N LYS A 687 142.58 -89.47 57.66
CA LYS A 687 142.63 -90.94 57.81
C LYS A 687 143.66 -91.38 58.85
N LEU A 688 143.27 -92.25 59.78
CA LEU A 688 144.12 -92.76 60.86
C LEU A 688 144.40 -94.27 60.70
N ASN A 689 145.64 -94.68 60.97
CA ASN A 689 146.08 -96.08 60.95
C ASN A 689 146.44 -96.59 62.37
N GLY A 690 146.24 -97.89 62.60
CA GLY A 690 146.16 -98.57 63.91
C GLY A 690 147.37 -98.46 64.86
N PHE A 691 147.17 -98.89 66.12
CA PHE A 691 148.26 -98.98 67.09
C PHE A 691 149.20 -100.18 66.80
N TYR A 692 150.49 -99.94 66.60
CA TYR A 692 151.46 -100.98 66.26
C TYR A 692 152.09 -101.67 67.49
N LYS A 693 152.73 -102.84 67.27
CA LYS A 693 153.38 -103.69 68.29
C LYS A 693 154.27 -102.87 69.26
N PRO A 694 154.25 -103.19 70.58
CA PRO A 694 153.72 -104.40 71.21
C PRO A 694 152.22 -104.39 71.48
N VAL A 695 151.50 -103.33 71.09
CA VAL A 695 150.03 -103.34 71.05
C VAL A 695 149.57 -104.21 69.88
N ASP A 696 148.66 -105.13 70.14
CA ASP A 696 147.87 -105.80 69.10
C ASP A 696 146.51 -105.10 68.93
N MET A 697 146.11 -104.94 67.67
CA MET A 697 144.87 -104.29 67.24
C MET A 697 143.84 -105.31 66.79
N GLY A 698 142.63 -105.18 67.29
CA GLY A 698 141.47 -105.96 66.88
C GLY A 698 140.32 -105.78 67.86
N THR A 699 139.08 -105.94 67.40
CA THR A 699 137.87 -105.69 68.19
C THR A 699 137.67 -106.64 69.37
N ALA A 700 138.35 -107.80 69.37
CA ALA A 700 138.32 -108.79 70.45
C ALA A 700 139.70 -108.98 71.13
N VAL A 701 140.63 -108.02 70.98
CA VAL A 701 142.01 -108.15 71.46
C VAL A 701 142.20 -107.47 72.82
N LEU A 702 142.54 -108.28 73.84
CA LEU A 702 142.85 -107.80 75.19
C LEU A 702 144.36 -107.96 75.50
N ASN A 703 145.11 -106.87 75.40
CA ASN A 703 146.57 -106.89 75.56
C ASN A 703 147.00 -107.09 77.03
N ILE A 704 147.52 -108.28 77.38
CA ILE A 704 147.96 -108.61 78.75
C ILE A 704 149.33 -107.99 79.07
N VAL A 705 149.39 -107.11 80.06
CA VAL A 705 150.57 -106.31 80.45
C VAL A 705 150.84 -106.41 81.95
N LYS A 706 152.10 -106.22 82.40
CA LYS A 706 152.43 -106.26 83.83
C LYS A 706 152.01 -104.97 84.53
N GLY A 707 151.37 -105.04 85.69
CA GLY A 707 150.99 -103.86 86.47
C GLY A 707 152.19 -102.94 86.75
N GLY A 708 152.05 -101.65 86.45
CA GLY A 708 153.11 -100.64 86.60
C GLY A 708 154.13 -100.56 85.46
N SER A 709 154.00 -101.38 84.41
CA SER A 709 154.88 -101.34 83.22
C SER A 709 154.47 -100.28 82.20
N THR A 710 155.37 -99.93 81.29
CA THR A 710 155.12 -98.91 80.24
C THR A 710 154.88 -99.57 78.88
N VAL A 711 153.82 -99.13 78.21
CA VAL A 711 153.35 -99.60 76.90
C VAL A 711 153.48 -98.46 75.88
N PRO A 712 154.26 -98.60 74.79
CA PRO A 712 154.28 -97.62 73.72
C PRO A 712 153.12 -97.86 72.74
N LEU A 713 152.17 -96.92 72.72
CA LEU A 713 151.09 -96.80 71.75
C LEU A 713 151.64 -96.11 70.50
N LYS A 714 151.65 -96.76 69.34
CA LYS A 714 152.29 -96.25 68.11
C LYS A 714 151.32 -96.13 66.94
N PHE A 715 151.16 -95.00 66.24
CA PHE A 715 150.13 -94.84 65.20
C PHE A 715 150.56 -93.88 64.07
N MET A 716 149.80 -93.78 62.98
CA MET A 716 150.08 -92.88 61.84
C MET A 716 148.79 -92.21 61.33
N VAL A 717 148.87 -90.98 60.81
CA VAL A 717 147.73 -90.19 60.32
C VAL A 717 148.07 -89.53 58.98
N LEU A 718 147.08 -89.47 58.08
CA LEU A 718 147.18 -88.96 56.72
C LEU A 718 146.09 -87.92 56.44
N ALA A 719 146.47 -86.72 56.01
CA ALA A 719 145.57 -85.73 55.42
C ALA A 719 145.55 -85.96 53.89
N GLY A 720 144.47 -86.55 53.38
CA GLY A 720 144.46 -87.13 52.02
C GLY A 720 145.53 -88.22 51.89
N THR A 721 146.58 -87.96 51.13
CA THR A 721 147.76 -88.84 50.97
C THR A 721 148.98 -88.42 51.78
N THR A 722 148.93 -87.31 52.51
CA THR A 722 150.11 -86.67 53.14
C THR A 722 150.19 -86.99 54.64
N GLU A 723 151.34 -87.47 55.12
CA GLU A 723 151.53 -87.77 56.55
C GLU A 723 151.42 -86.52 57.43
N VAL A 724 150.61 -86.60 58.49
CA VAL A 724 150.47 -85.53 59.49
C VAL A 724 151.56 -85.69 60.56
N THR A 725 152.73 -85.13 60.28
CA THR A 725 153.95 -85.27 61.10
C THR A 725 154.17 -84.11 62.10
N GLU A 726 153.34 -83.06 62.04
CA GLU A 726 153.37 -81.92 62.97
C GLU A 726 152.31 -82.07 64.08
N LEU A 727 152.74 -82.00 65.34
CA LEU A 727 151.85 -82.17 66.50
C LEU A 727 150.71 -81.13 66.54
N ALA A 728 151.01 -79.89 66.18
CA ALA A 728 150.04 -78.78 66.19
C ALA A 728 148.93 -78.95 65.13
N LYS A 729 149.25 -79.56 63.97
CA LYS A 729 148.25 -79.88 62.94
C LYS A 729 147.46 -81.12 63.30
N LEU A 730 148.11 -82.13 63.87
CA LEU A 730 147.49 -83.39 64.24
C LEU A 730 146.30 -83.21 65.21
N GLY A 731 146.45 -82.35 66.21
CA GLY A 731 145.44 -82.13 67.24
C GLY A 731 145.10 -83.40 68.02
N ALA A 732 146.08 -84.29 68.22
CA ALA A 732 145.87 -85.60 68.85
C ALA A 732 145.49 -85.48 70.32
N ASP A 733 144.22 -85.73 70.63
CA ASP A 733 143.75 -85.98 72.00
C ASP A 733 143.79 -87.48 72.32
N PHE A 734 144.19 -87.83 73.54
CA PHE A 734 144.45 -89.19 74.01
C PHE A 734 143.72 -89.49 75.31
N VAL A 735 142.71 -90.35 75.25
CA VAL A 735 141.87 -90.70 76.39
C VAL A 735 142.04 -92.17 76.75
N VAL A 736 142.45 -92.45 77.99
CA VAL A 736 142.51 -93.81 78.54
C VAL A 736 141.45 -93.97 79.62
N LYS A 737 140.63 -95.01 79.49
CA LYS A 737 139.42 -95.26 80.28
C LYS A 737 139.51 -96.63 80.97
N GLY A 738 138.84 -96.80 82.11
CA GLY A 738 138.53 -98.13 82.64
C GLY A 738 137.70 -98.95 81.65
N ALA A 739 137.74 -100.28 81.80
CA ALA A 739 136.91 -101.20 81.03
C ALA A 739 136.63 -102.50 81.80
N SER A 740 135.61 -103.23 81.36
CA SER A 740 135.44 -104.65 81.69
C SER A 740 136.64 -105.47 81.21
N CYS A 741 136.74 -106.70 81.71
CA CYS A 741 137.79 -107.63 81.28
C CYS A 741 137.32 -108.68 80.26
N ASP A 742 136.11 -108.51 79.73
CA ASP A 742 135.70 -109.05 78.43
C ASP A 742 135.99 -107.98 77.37
N PRO A 743 136.79 -108.26 76.31
CA PRO A 743 137.07 -107.27 75.28
C PRO A 743 135.83 -106.81 74.48
N ALA A 744 134.72 -107.55 74.54
CA ALA A 744 133.45 -107.14 73.94
C ALA A 744 132.64 -106.13 74.79
N ASP A 745 133.04 -105.86 76.05
CA ASP A 745 132.30 -105.02 77.01
C ASP A 745 133.11 -103.77 77.44
N PRO A 746 133.05 -102.66 76.69
CA PRO A 746 133.80 -101.43 76.99
C PRO A 746 133.05 -100.52 77.99
N THR A 747 132.83 -100.98 79.23
CA THR A 747 132.00 -100.25 80.22
C THR A 747 132.74 -99.42 81.28
N SER A 748 132.14 -98.25 81.54
CA SER A 748 132.38 -97.24 82.58
C SER A 748 133.71 -96.48 82.58
N ASP A 749 133.59 -95.18 82.30
CA ASP A 749 134.58 -94.17 82.64
C ASP A 749 134.79 -94.05 84.15
N ASP A 750 136.06 -94.04 84.57
CA ASP A 750 136.61 -92.90 85.30
C ASP A 750 138.12 -92.78 84.98
N LEU A 751 138.70 -91.59 85.14
CA LEU A 751 140.08 -91.29 84.74
C LEU A 751 141.10 -91.79 85.77
N LEU A 752 142.24 -92.31 85.30
CA LEU A 752 143.44 -92.44 86.13
C LEU A 752 144.69 -91.89 85.42
N THR A 753 145.48 -91.11 86.15
CA THR A 753 146.59 -90.33 85.62
C THR A 753 147.85 -91.15 85.32
N THR A 754 148.50 -90.85 84.20
CA THR A 754 149.82 -91.40 83.84
C THR A 754 150.89 -90.89 84.81
N THR A 755 151.32 -91.73 85.75
CA THR A 755 152.33 -91.37 86.75
C THR A 755 153.75 -91.58 86.23
N GLY A 756 154.30 -90.62 85.47
CA GLY A 756 155.70 -90.62 85.04
C GLY A 756 155.94 -89.88 83.72
N ASN A 757 156.85 -88.91 83.73
CA ASN A 757 157.12 -88.00 82.60
C ASN A 757 157.48 -88.74 81.30
N THR A 758 156.52 -88.91 80.39
CA THR A 758 156.76 -89.38 79.02
C THR A 758 155.79 -88.69 78.04
N THR A 759 156.33 -88.14 76.95
CA THR A 759 155.60 -87.29 76.00
C THR A 759 155.28 -88.01 74.68
N LEU A 760 154.20 -87.57 74.03
CA LEU A 760 153.89 -87.87 72.63
C LEU A 760 155.02 -87.30 71.75
N ARG A 761 155.50 -88.11 70.81
CA ARG A 761 156.56 -87.74 69.87
C ARG A 761 156.38 -88.47 68.55
N TYR A 762 156.80 -87.87 67.44
CA TYR A 762 156.93 -88.58 66.18
C TYR A 762 158.28 -89.29 66.11
N ASP A 763 158.29 -90.58 65.82
CA ASP A 763 159.49 -91.34 65.45
C ASP A 763 159.57 -91.44 63.93
N ALA A 764 160.32 -90.52 63.32
CA ALA A 764 160.57 -90.50 61.88
C ALA A 764 161.31 -91.74 61.37
N THR A 765 161.94 -92.54 62.25
CA THR A 765 162.60 -93.80 61.87
C THR A 765 161.59 -94.93 61.62
N THR A 766 160.41 -94.86 62.23
CA THR A 766 159.34 -95.87 62.08
C THR A 766 158.04 -95.32 61.49
N HIS A 767 158.04 -94.04 61.06
CA HIS A 767 156.89 -93.29 60.56
C HIS A 767 155.67 -93.33 61.51
N GLN A 768 155.94 -93.26 62.82
CA GLN A 768 154.93 -93.49 63.86
C GLN A 768 154.97 -92.43 64.94
N TRP A 769 153.81 -91.87 65.24
CA TRP A 769 153.57 -91.18 66.50
C TRP A 769 153.57 -92.17 67.66
N ILE A 770 154.37 -91.91 68.70
CA ILE A 770 154.51 -92.80 69.86
C ILE A 770 154.11 -92.05 71.14
N GLN A 771 152.99 -92.45 71.75
CA GLN A 771 152.68 -92.13 73.14
C GLN A 771 153.12 -93.28 74.04
N ASN A 772 153.88 -93.01 75.09
CA ASN A 772 154.15 -94.02 76.12
C ASN A 772 153.03 -93.94 77.19
N TRP A 773 152.38 -95.05 77.49
CA TRP A 773 151.37 -95.14 78.55
C TRP A 773 151.91 -96.02 79.69
N GLN A 774 152.00 -95.48 80.91
CA GLN A 774 152.36 -96.29 82.08
C GLN A 774 151.10 -96.89 82.71
N THR A 775 151.04 -98.22 82.68
CA THR A 775 149.90 -99.01 83.17
C THR A 775 149.76 -98.89 84.69
N PRO A 776 148.53 -98.85 85.23
CA PRO A 776 148.30 -98.87 86.68
C PRO A 776 148.92 -100.10 87.36
N LYS A 777 149.34 -99.94 88.62
CA LYS A 777 150.05 -100.99 89.39
C LYS A 777 149.13 -102.12 89.87
N THR A 778 147.82 -101.88 89.96
CA THR A 778 146.82 -102.87 90.41
C THR A 778 146.66 -103.97 89.38
N ALA A 779 146.94 -105.22 89.75
CA ALA A 779 146.75 -106.39 88.89
C ALA A 779 145.26 -106.72 88.67
N GLY A 780 144.95 -107.37 87.55
CA GLY A 780 143.61 -107.89 87.23
C GLY A 780 142.60 -106.88 86.68
N LYS A 781 143.00 -105.65 86.36
CA LYS A 781 142.13 -104.57 85.85
C LYS A 781 142.32 -104.33 84.34
N CYS A 782 141.30 -103.80 83.69
CA CYS A 782 141.26 -103.64 82.23
C CYS A 782 140.94 -102.19 81.82
N TYR A 783 141.41 -101.81 80.62
CA TYR A 783 141.45 -100.41 80.15
C TYR A 783 141.28 -100.30 78.63
N THR A 784 140.67 -99.21 78.15
CA THR A 784 140.56 -98.84 76.72
C THR A 784 141.29 -97.53 76.44
N VAL A 785 141.98 -97.43 75.31
CA VAL A 785 142.67 -96.23 74.80
C VAL A 785 141.94 -95.72 73.55
N VAL A 786 141.80 -94.39 73.43
CA VAL A 786 141.18 -93.67 72.30
C VAL A 786 142.07 -92.50 71.86
N LEU A 787 142.12 -92.25 70.55
CA LEU A 787 142.72 -91.09 69.88
C LEU A 787 141.64 -90.32 69.09
N LYS A 788 141.70 -88.99 69.05
CA LYS A 788 140.97 -88.10 68.12
C LYS A 788 141.90 -87.06 67.47
N THR A 789 141.66 -86.65 66.22
CA THR A 789 142.41 -85.63 65.47
C THR A 789 141.59 -84.36 65.15
N ALA A 790 142.27 -83.30 64.70
CA ALA A 790 141.72 -81.96 64.49
C ALA A 790 140.58 -81.86 63.46
N ASP A 791 140.58 -82.71 62.43
CA ASP A 791 139.51 -82.84 61.44
C ASP A 791 138.24 -83.51 62.00
N GLY A 792 138.37 -84.23 63.12
CA GLY A 792 137.29 -84.96 63.79
C GLY A 792 137.51 -86.48 63.92
N SER A 793 138.45 -87.07 63.19
CA SER A 793 138.60 -88.53 63.02
C SER A 793 139.24 -89.26 64.23
N THR A 794 139.07 -90.58 64.39
CA THR A 794 139.38 -91.32 65.65
C THR A 794 139.95 -92.76 65.50
N LEU A 795 140.60 -93.29 66.56
CA LEU A 795 141.25 -94.64 66.61
C LEU A 795 141.24 -95.24 68.06
N LYS A 796 141.20 -96.57 68.28
CA LYS A 796 140.97 -97.21 69.62
C LYS A 796 141.67 -98.60 69.85
N ALA A 797 141.99 -98.98 71.11
CA ALA A 797 142.51 -100.32 71.53
C ALA A 797 142.30 -100.67 73.03
N GLN A 798 142.53 -101.92 73.47
CA GLN A 798 142.28 -102.40 74.87
C GLN A 798 143.41 -103.24 75.53
N PHE A 799 143.45 -103.25 76.88
CA PHE A 799 144.53 -103.81 77.73
C PHE A 799 144.04 -104.43 79.07
N LYS A 800 144.84 -105.33 79.67
CA LYS A 800 144.63 -105.93 81.02
C LYS A 800 145.93 -106.06 81.83
N THR A 801 145.91 -105.71 83.12
CA THR A 801 147.06 -105.84 84.04
C THR A 801 147.18 -107.23 84.68
N LYS A 802 148.42 -107.68 84.95
CA LYS A 802 148.78 -108.83 85.79
C LYS A 802 149.98 -108.56 86.70
#